data_AF-A0A8I2YMA7-F1
#
_entry.id   AF-A0A8I2YMA7-F1
#
_cell.length_a   1.000
_cell.length_b   1.000
_cell.length_c   1.000
_cell.angle_alpha   90.00
_cell.angle_beta   90.00
_cell.angle_gamma   90.00
#
_symmetry.space_group_name_H-M   'P 1'
#
loop_
_entity.id
_entity.type
_entity.pdbx_description
1 polymer ?
#
loop_
_entity_poly.entity_id
_entity_poly.type
_entity_poly.pdbx_seq_one_letter_code
_entity_poly.pdbx_strand_id
1 'polypeptide(L)'
;MVETETPPNLALLPIGPGRKFLVTGGNGFIGSHVAKALTDLGAFVRVADIVPSSAFDEPICVDTVLHFAATMGGMGTIHQGNDLVIYRTNSCMTSNVLIASIRANVRVFFYASSACVYPTRKQDNLDIDVSLKEVDVWDGGPPGPQGHYGLEKLVSELLVQHSAHAIRVQITRFHNVFGPRGAWNSGHEKVPAAFLRKALAIRLAGKGTHDFEIWGDGRQRRSFLYISDAVDAILALLASGYCRPVNIGSNRAVTIKSLAEIAVRWAGLQPGSDVVFRYNNDAITVGVRARNSDNHLAEKGPLWLDPKGISRRRDGANGRWIQGEMKKMVDGKDEEERISALQVMRSSKIVDLADKDIKVAILLPITSRGSDPPTQCLSFLKTFAESLARTTWRDTHQLGSERFVVKVYLAIDHDDPLLMRRDDKTGMYIAEAVLVSQNICDVAIEFCDHPAGHVCAIWRQIAKRAWEDRCDYFVLMGDDVVLEDEGWIRDAHTEFARTALRTGAPHGFGCVAFTDISFPGMPTFPIVHCTHLDIFNGDIIPEVFINQDGDPFLYQLYRRWDCSRMFAARISNGIGGSMPARYQQRHVKGWTFGPLDKATATTEEWLLRFCPAVLRKLTLDVVIPSFRVQLRFLEPILNLKPSSTCTTMFIIIIDNPHSPARFELEAKFASRPDVRIRTNDKNLGASASRNRGMMESAAEWIIFLDDDIAPQPDLLIKAEKVIRANPGAVGFIGNAQFPPANSIFTTAVHLAGVTYFWDIATKMPNETDMPWGVTANLIVRRNDDKVEFDLQFPKSGGGEDIDFCRRKRDLWFPGTQLGFHPAPDVVVTHPWWNEGKRSYHRFYMWSKGDGGLVRLYPDLTYIDHAPNSGELLLISCVLECIGVPFFLLTGVAFRPFLRFISRL
;
A
#
# COMPACT_ATOMS: atom_id res chain seq x y z
N MET A 1 3.73 28.82 -57.13
CA MET A 1 4.48 28.13 -58.19
C MET A 1 5.87 27.80 -57.65
N VAL A 2 6.11 26.53 -57.35
CA VAL A 2 7.43 25.87 -57.38
C VAL A 2 7.11 24.44 -57.81
N GLU A 3 7.25 24.16 -59.10
CA GLU A 3 7.42 22.80 -59.61
C GLU A 3 8.90 22.45 -59.46
N THR A 4 9.25 21.42 -58.70
CA THR A 4 10.41 20.57 -58.97
C THR A 4 10.31 19.25 -58.20
N GLU A 5 10.45 18.17 -58.98
CA GLU A 5 10.95 16.83 -58.64
C GLU A 5 10.15 15.93 -57.67
N THR A 6 9.37 15.03 -58.27
CA THR A 6 8.99 13.74 -57.68
C THR A 6 10.23 12.95 -57.25
N PRO A 7 10.35 12.52 -55.97
CA PRO A 7 11.45 11.67 -55.55
C PRO A 7 11.35 10.27 -56.18
N PRO A 8 12.49 9.56 -56.32
CA PRO A 8 12.58 8.33 -57.10
C PRO A 8 11.98 7.12 -56.37
N ASN A 9 11.29 6.26 -57.13
CA ASN A 9 10.76 4.94 -56.74
C ASN A 9 9.66 4.90 -55.66
N LEU A 10 8.44 5.29 -56.04
CA LEU A 10 7.21 5.06 -55.27
C LEU A 10 6.57 3.70 -55.62
N ALA A 11 7.20 2.60 -55.22
CA ALA A 11 6.47 1.33 -55.15
C ALA A 11 5.41 1.41 -54.05
N LEU A 12 4.18 0.94 -54.32
CA LEU A 12 3.15 0.74 -53.30
C LEU A 12 3.74 -0.14 -52.18
N LEU A 13 3.63 0.29 -50.93
CA LEU A 13 4.12 -0.51 -49.81
C LEU A 13 3.06 -1.55 -49.45
N PRO A 14 3.36 -2.86 -49.54
CA PRO A 14 2.40 -3.88 -49.12
C PRO A 14 2.18 -3.78 -47.61
N ILE A 15 0.92 -3.64 -47.19
CA ILE A 15 0.46 -3.58 -45.79
C ILE A 15 0.26 -4.98 -45.15
N GLY A 16 1.04 -5.98 -45.59
CA GLY A 16 0.82 -7.41 -45.33
C GLY A 16 2.00 -8.15 -44.68
N PRO A 17 2.08 -9.49 -44.87
CA PRO A 17 3.04 -10.36 -44.19
C PRO A 17 4.49 -9.92 -44.35
N GLY A 18 5.24 -9.95 -43.24
CA GLY A 18 6.67 -9.62 -43.21
C GLY A 18 7.01 -8.14 -43.01
N ARG A 19 6.02 -7.23 -42.92
CA ARG A 19 6.23 -5.83 -42.53
C ARG A 19 6.22 -5.63 -41.04
N LYS A 20 7.05 -4.70 -40.56
CA LYS A 20 7.17 -4.35 -39.13
C LYS A 20 6.64 -2.94 -38.86
N PHE A 21 5.62 -2.83 -38.03
CA PHE A 21 5.00 -1.57 -37.63
C PHE A 21 5.27 -1.27 -36.16
N LEU A 22 5.52 0.01 -35.85
CA LEU A 22 5.40 0.55 -34.50
C LEU A 22 4.14 1.39 -34.41
N VAL A 23 3.24 1.07 -33.47
CA VAL A 23 2.01 1.82 -33.21
C VAL A 23 2.14 2.47 -31.83
N THR A 24 2.42 3.77 -31.82
CA THR A 24 2.39 4.54 -30.57
C THR A 24 0.94 4.92 -30.25
N GLY A 25 0.54 4.89 -28.98
CA GLY A 25 -0.88 5.00 -28.61
C GLY A 25 -1.67 3.74 -28.97
N GLY A 26 -0.97 2.60 -29.11
CA GLY A 26 -1.55 1.33 -29.56
C GLY A 26 -2.36 0.59 -28.50
N ASN A 27 -2.34 1.03 -27.23
CA ASN A 27 -3.31 0.59 -26.21
C ASN A 27 -4.51 1.55 -26.13
N GLY A 28 -4.41 2.74 -26.73
CA GLY A 28 -5.50 3.70 -26.91
C GLY A 28 -6.56 3.27 -27.93
N PHE A 29 -7.54 4.14 -28.16
CA PHE A 29 -8.74 3.81 -28.95
C PHE A 29 -8.44 3.51 -30.43
N ILE A 30 -7.94 4.48 -31.21
CA ILE A 30 -7.72 4.30 -32.66
C ILE A 30 -6.53 3.37 -32.91
N GLY A 31 -5.40 3.63 -32.22
CA GLY A 31 -4.16 2.88 -32.39
C GLY A 31 -4.35 1.37 -32.16
N SER A 32 -5.14 0.97 -31.16
CA SER A 32 -5.37 -0.45 -30.88
C SER A 32 -6.18 -1.19 -31.95
N HIS A 33 -7.14 -0.51 -32.60
CA HIS A 33 -7.90 -1.10 -33.69
C HIS A 33 -7.07 -1.19 -34.97
N VAL A 34 -6.23 -0.18 -35.24
CA VAL A 34 -5.28 -0.24 -36.36
C VAL A 34 -4.22 -1.32 -36.13
N ALA A 35 -3.66 -1.41 -34.92
CA ALA A 35 -2.72 -2.46 -34.54
C ALA A 35 -3.33 -3.85 -34.75
N LYS A 36 -4.57 -4.07 -34.27
CA LYS A 36 -5.28 -5.33 -34.50
C LYS A 36 -5.46 -5.62 -35.99
N ALA A 37 -5.92 -4.65 -36.78
CA ALA A 37 -6.17 -4.85 -38.20
C ALA A 37 -4.88 -5.19 -38.98
N LEU A 38 -3.75 -4.57 -38.63
CA LEU A 38 -2.44 -4.89 -39.21
C LEU A 38 -1.97 -6.30 -38.81
N THR A 39 -2.17 -6.70 -37.56
CA THR A 39 -1.88 -8.08 -37.11
C THR A 39 -2.74 -9.10 -37.84
N ASP A 40 -4.04 -8.83 -38.02
CA ASP A 40 -4.96 -9.69 -38.78
C ASP A 40 -4.53 -9.84 -40.26
N LEU A 41 -3.85 -8.82 -40.83
CA LEU A 41 -3.25 -8.86 -42.16
C LEU A 41 -1.87 -9.57 -42.20
N GLY A 42 -1.41 -10.12 -41.09
CA GLY A 42 -0.15 -10.86 -40.96
C GLY A 42 1.10 -9.99 -40.76
N ALA A 43 0.94 -8.69 -40.48
CA ALA A 43 2.06 -7.81 -40.18
C ALA A 43 2.57 -8.01 -38.74
N PHE A 44 3.87 -7.77 -38.53
CA PHE A 44 4.44 -7.70 -37.19
C PHE A 44 4.16 -6.31 -36.61
N VAL A 45 3.44 -6.25 -35.49
CA VAL A 45 3.04 -4.97 -34.87
C VAL A 45 3.63 -4.88 -33.46
N ARG A 46 4.40 -3.83 -33.23
CA ARG A 46 4.86 -3.43 -31.90
C ARG A 46 3.99 -2.27 -31.41
N VAL A 47 3.47 -2.38 -30.19
CA VAL A 47 2.72 -1.31 -29.53
C VAL A 47 3.65 -0.58 -28.54
N ALA A 48 3.55 0.75 -28.51
CA ALA A 48 4.16 1.59 -27.48
C ALA A 48 3.09 2.52 -26.89
N ASP A 49 2.94 2.53 -25.57
CA ASP A 49 1.92 3.32 -24.87
C ASP A 49 2.36 3.61 -23.43
N ILE A 50 1.73 4.60 -22.76
CA ILE A 50 2.01 4.94 -21.36
C ILE A 50 1.50 3.86 -20.40
N VAL A 51 0.46 3.12 -20.83
CA VAL A 51 -0.02 1.91 -20.16
C VAL A 51 0.77 0.71 -20.71
N PRO A 52 1.65 0.08 -19.91
CA PRO A 52 2.47 -1.02 -20.37
C PRO A 52 1.60 -2.25 -20.65
N SER A 53 1.91 -2.96 -21.72
CA SER A 53 1.44 -4.33 -21.93
C SER A 53 2.65 -5.21 -22.22
N SER A 54 3.06 -6.02 -21.24
CA SER A 54 4.18 -6.99 -21.25
C SER A 54 5.55 -6.44 -21.71
N ALA A 55 6.57 -6.71 -20.88
CA ALA A 55 7.96 -6.32 -21.06
C ALA A 55 8.57 -6.80 -22.39
N PHE A 56 9.19 -5.89 -23.15
CA PHE A 56 10.11 -6.26 -24.23
C PHE A 56 11.18 -5.17 -24.43
N ASP A 57 12.39 -5.43 -23.93
CA ASP A 57 13.57 -4.54 -23.94
C ASP A 57 14.38 -4.56 -25.26
N GLU A 58 14.00 -5.35 -26.25
CA GLU A 58 14.83 -5.44 -27.46
C GLU A 58 14.58 -4.30 -28.45
N PRO A 59 15.62 -3.65 -29.01
CA PRO A 59 15.48 -2.72 -30.12
C PRO A 59 15.05 -3.46 -31.38
N ILE A 60 13.82 -3.23 -31.85
CA ILE A 60 13.32 -3.80 -33.10
C ILE A 60 13.41 -2.72 -34.17
N CYS A 61 14.14 -3.00 -35.25
CA CYS A 61 14.09 -2.22 -36.47
C CYS A 61 12.68 -2.37 -37.11
N VAL A 62 11.96 -1.26 -37.24
CA VAL A 62 10.60 -1.20 -37.82
C VAL A 62 10.61 -0.48 -39.16
N ASP A 63 9.72 -0.88 -40.07
CA ASP A 63 9.58 -0.27 -41.40
C ASP A 63 8.70 0.99 -41.37
N THR A 64 7.67 1.00 -40.51
CA THR A 64 6.64 2.05 -40.49
C THR A 64 6.23 2.40 -39.07
N VAL A 65 6.11 3.69 -38.78
CA VAL A 65 5.65 4.21 -37.50
C VAL A 65 4.28 4.85 -37.68
N LEU A 66 3.30 4.42 -36.89
CA LEU A 66 1.96 5.00 -36.82
C LEU A 66 1.81 5.75 -35.49
N HIS A 67 1.85 7.08 -35.57
CA HIS A 67 1.85 7.94 -34.40
C HIS A 67 0.43 8.37 -34.00
N PHE A 68 -0.20 7.62 -33.07
CA PHE A 68 -1.49 7.96 -32.46
C PHE A 68 -1.38 8.46 -31.01
N ALA A 69 -0.21 8.34 -30.36
CA ALA A 69 -0.01 8.78 -28.99
C ALA A 69 -0.23 10.30 -28.87
N ALA A 70 -1.16 10.69 -28.00
CA ALA A 70 -1.48 12.08 -27.70
C ALA A 70 -2.23 12.16 -26.36
N THR A 71 -1.94 13.21 -25.58
CA THR A 71 -2.86 13.72 -24.57
C THR A 71 -4.09 14.26 -25.30
N MET A 72 -5.19 13.52 -25.19
CA MET A 72 -6.40 13.70 -26.01
C MET A 72 -7.66 13.51 -25.16
N GLY A 73 -8.75 14.13 -25.59
CA GLY A 73 -10.07 13.92 -25.00
C GLY A 73 -11.20 14.62 -25.75
N GLY A 74 -12.39 14.61 -25.19
CA GLY A 74 -13.48 15.51 -25.57
C GLY A 74 -13.29 16.92 -25.02
N MET A 75 -14.34 17.73 -25.07
CA MET A 75 -14.34 19.09 -24.51
C MET A 75 -14.19 19.13 -22.98
N GLY A 76 -14.39 18.00 -22.29
CA GLY A 76 -14.08 17.85 -20.86
C GLY A 76 -12.57 17.86 -20.56
N THR A 77 -11.72 17.62 -21.57
CA THR A 77 -10.25 17.64 -21.45
C THR A 77 -9.63 18.75 -22.31
N ILE A 78 -10.15 19.01 -23.50
CA ILE A 78 -9.61 20.02 -24.42
C ILE A 78 -10.28 21.36 -24.11
N HIS A 79 -9.72 22.09 -23.14
CA HIS A 79 -10.16 23.41 -22.74
C HIS A 79 -8.99 24.29 -22.26
N GLN A 80 -9.26 25.58 -22.04
CA GLN A 80 -8.24 26.59 -21.73
C GLN A 80 -7.36 26.23 -20.52
N GLY A 81 -7.93 25.60 -19.49
CA GLY A 81 -7.16 25.14 -18.31
C GLY A 81 -6.05 24.12 -18.63
N ASN A 82 -6.21 23.35 -19.70
CA ASN A 82 -5.28 22.28 -20.09
C ASN A 82 -4.41 22.63 -21.30
N ASP A 83 -4.62 23.80 -21.89
CA ASP A 83 -4.11 24.15 -23.22
C ASP A 83 -2.59 24.02 -23.34
N LEU A 84 -1.84 24.58 -22.37
CA LEU A 84 -0.36 24.52 -22.36
C LEU A 84 0.17 23.11 -22.08
N VAL A 85 -0.48 22.36 -21.18
CA VAL A 85 -0.10 20.98 -20.85
C VAL A 85 -0.27 20.10 -22.08
N ILE A 86 -1.42 20.19 -22.75
CA ILE A 86 -1.70 19.44 -23.99
C ILE A 86 -0.70 19.82 -25.09
N TYR A 87 -0.46 21.11 -25.30
CA TYR A 87 0.47 21.59 -26.32
C TYR A 87 1.88 21.04 -26.10
N ARG A 88 2.42 21.23 -24.90
CA ARG A 88 3.77 20.80 -24.54
C ARG A 88 3.92 19.30 -24.70
N THR A 89 3.04 18.52 -24.08
CA THR A 89 3.17 17.06 -24.06
C THR A 89 3.06 16.46 -25.46
N ASN A 90 2.07 16.88 -26.25
CA ASN A 90 1.91 16.36 -27.61
C ASN A 90 3.04 16.80 -28.56
N SER A 91 3.51 18.05 -28.44
CA SER A 91 4.64 18.54 -29.23
C SER A 91 5.92 17.75 -28.93
N CYS A 92 6.20 17.50 -27.65
CA CYS A 92 7.36 16.72 -27.22
C CYS A 92 7.29 15.26 -27.69
N MET A 93 6.12 14.61 -27.55
CA MET A 93 5.95 13.24 -28.05
C MET A 93 6.16 13.17 -29.57
N THR A 94 5.52 14.08 -30.32
CA THR A 94 5.59 14.06 -31.78
C THR A 94 7.01 14.31 -32.28
N SER A 95 7.71 15.31 -31.75
CA SER A 95 9.08 15.63 -32.18
C SER A 95 10.06 14.49 -31.85
N ASN A 96 9.98 13.92 -30.65
CA ASN A 96 10.86 12.82 -30.24
C ASN A 96 10.67 11.56 -31.11
N VAL A 97 9.42 11.16 -31.35
CA VAL A 97 9.12 9.97 -32.16
C VAL A 97 9.52 10.20 -33.63
N LEU A 98 9.30 11.40 -34.17
CA LEU A 98 9.73 11.75 -35.53
C LEU A 98 11.26 11.71 -35.68
N ILE A 99 12.00 12.35 -34.77
CA ILE A 99 13.47 12.35 -34.78
C ILE A 99 14.02 10.93 -34.64
N ALA A 100 13.47 10.13 -33.73
CA ALA A 100 13.86 8.73 -33.56
C ALA A 100 13.59 7.91 -34.83
N SER A 101 12.46 8.15 -35.50
CA SER A 101 12.09 7.46 -36.74
C SER A 101 13.08 7.77 -37.88
N ILE A 102 13.48 9.03 -38.02
CA ILE A 102 14.48 9.45 -39.01
C ILE A 102 15.84 8.81 -38.71
N ARG A 103 16.30 8.87 -37.45
CA ARG A 103 17.58 8.26 -37.03
C ARG A 103 17.61 6.74 -37.26
N ALA A 104 16.47 6.08 -37.11
CA ALA A 104 16.32 4.65 -37.32
C ALA A 104 16.07 4.25 -38.79
N ASN A 105 16.09 5.20 -39.73
CA ASN A 105 15.80 4.97 -41.16
C ASN A 105 14.43 4.31 -41.40
N VAL A 106 13.40 4.70 -40.62
CA VAL A 106 12.02 4.28 -40.84
C VAL A 106 11.55 4.76 -42.22
N ARG A 107 10.82 3.91 -42.95
CA ARG A 107 10.39 4.23 -44.32
C ARG A 107 9.19 5.16 -44.34
N VAL A 108 8.20 4.94 -43.46
CA VAL A 108 6.95 5.69 -43.42
C VAL A 108 6.62 6.16 -42.01
N PHE A 109 6.27 7.43 -41.89
CA PHE A 109 5.75 8.05 -40.68
C PHE A 109 4.31 8.52 -40.90
N PHE A 110 3.36 7.85 -40.26
CA PHE A 110 1.96 8.25 -40.25
C PHE A 110 1.67 9.12 -39.03
N TYR A 111 0.98 10.25 -39.25
CA TYR A 111 0.61 11.18 -38.19
C TYR A 111 -0.91 11.37 -38.07
N ALA A 112 -1.43 11.11 -36.87
CA ALA A 112 -2.82 11.35 -36.51
C ALA A 112 -3.06 12.82 -36.13
N SER A 113 -3.49 13.62 -37.10
CA SER A 113 -4.00 14.98 -36.89
C SER A 113 -5.51 14.99 -36.61
N SER A 114 -6.10 16.18 -36.52
CA SER A 114 -7.47 16.40 -36.07
C SER A 114 -8.16 17.48 -36.89
N ALA A 115 -9.48 17.41 -37.01
CA ALA A 115 -10.28 18.50 -37.54
C ALA A 115 -10.23 19.79 -36.69
N CYS A 116 -9.59 19.79 -35.52
CA CYS A 116 -9.35 21.01 -34.72
C CYS A 116 -8.33 21.97 -35.34
N VAL A 117 -7.58 21.54 -36.37
CA VAL A 117 -6.63 22.41 -37.10
C VAL A 117 -7.33 23.47 -37.96
N TYR A 118 -8.61 23.29 -38.26
CA TYR A 118 -9.37 24.23 -39.08
C TYR A 118 -9.69 25.52 -38.33
N PRO A 119 -9.80 26.66 -39.06
CA PRO A 119 -9.94 27.96 -38.43
C PRO A 119 -11.32 28.14 -37.78
N THR A 120 -11.36 28.58 -36.53
CA THR A 120 -12.60 28.78 -35.75
C THR A 120 -13.59 29.72 -36.44
N ARG A 121 -13.10 30.78 -37.08
CA ARG A 121 -13.90 31.76 -37.84
C ARG A 121 -14.83 31.13 -38.90
N LYS A 122 -14.49 29.96 -39.47
CA LYS A 122 -15.34 29.24 -40.43
C LYS A 122 -16.45 28.42 -39.76
N GLN A 123 -16.37 28.22 -38.46
CA GLN A 123 -17.08 27.20 -37.71
C GLN A 123 -18.01 27.79 -36.65
N ASP A 124 -18.06 29.12 -36.51
CA ASP A 124 -18.80 29.82 -35.46
C ASP A 124 -20.23 30.22 -35.86
N ASN A 125 -20.65 29.93 -37.10
CA ASN A 125 -22.01 30.21 -37.57
C ASN A 125 -22.88 28.92 -37.55
N LEU A 126 -24.03 28.97 -36.86
CA LEU A 126 -25.00 27.86 -36.78
C LEU A 126 -25.96 27.78 -37.98
N ASP A 127 -26.11 28.88 -38.72
CA ASP A 127 -27.08 29.00 -39.82
C ASP A 127 -26.51 28.50 -41.15
N ILE A 128 -25.20 28.19 -41.19
CA ILE A 128 -24.50 27.69 -42.36
C ILE A 128 -24.01 26.26 -42.07
N ASP A 129 -24.31 25.33 -42.98
CA ASP A 129 -23.72 23.98 -42.91
C ASP A 129 -22.28 24.03 -43.43
N VAL A 130 -21.31 23.87 -42.53
CA VAL A 130 -19.88 24.06 -42.81
C VAL A 130 -19.22 22.72 -43.10
N SER A 131 -18.86 22.48 -44.36
CA SER A 131 -18.01 21.36 -44.77
C SER A 131 -16.59 21.86 -45.05
N LEU A 132 -15.61 21.35 -44.28
CA LEU A 132 -14.24 21.85 -44.30
C LEU A 132 -13.36 21.01 -45.23
N LYS A 133 -12.82 21.66 -46.26
CA LYS A 133 -11.82 21.12 -47.19
C LYS A 133 -10.42 21.25 -46.62
N GLU A 134 -9.50 20.41 -47.02
CA GLU A 134 -8.12 20.41 -46.50
C GLU A 134 -7.40 21.76 -46.65
N VAL A 135 -7.71 22.48 -47.73
CA VAL A 135 -7.17 23.82 -48.01
C VAL A 135 -7.71 24.91 -47.08
N ASP A 136 -8.85 24.70 -46.42
CA ASP A 136 -9.50 25.71 -45.58
C ASP A 136 -8.72 26.10 -44.33
N VAL A 137 -7.70 25.31 -43.97
CA VAL A 137 -6.76 25.63 -42.87
C VAL A 137 -6.10 27.00 -43.07
N TRP A 138 -5.86 27.38 -44.32
CA TRP A 138 -5.13 28.59 -44.70
C TRP A 138 -6.03 29.73 -45.17
N ASP A 139 -7.35 29.54 -45.14
CA ASP A 139 -8.24 30.53 -45.70
C ASP A 139 -8.33 31.77 -44.79
N GLY A 140 -8.43 32.95 -45.41
CA GLY A 140 -8.62 34.29 -44.84
C GLY A 140 -7.77 34.65 -43.61
N GLY A 141 -6.46 34.44 -43.70
CA GLY A 141 -5.44 34.96 -42.76
C GLY A 141 -4.51 33.88 -42.21
N PRO A 142 -3.68 34.19 -41.20
CA PRO A 142 -2.95 33.17 -40.43
C PRO A 142 -3.91 32.10 -39.90
N PRO A 143 -3.50 30.81 -39.86
CA PRO A 143 -4.35 29.76 -39.31
C PRO A 143 -4.80 30.07 -37.89
N GLY A 144 -6.11 29.98 -37.64
CA GLY A 144 -6.71 30.19 -36.31
C GLY A 144 -7.38 28.93 -35.76
N PRO A 145 -6.62 27.85 -35.48
CA PRO A 145 -7.17 26.57 -35.05
C PRO A 145 -7.88 26.66 -33.68
N GLN A 146 -8.69 25.65 -33.36
CA GLN A 146 -9.43 25.62 -32.11
C GLN A 146 -8.52 25.25 -30.93
N GLY A 147 -8.17 26.25 -30.11
CA GLY A 147 -7.39 26.08 -28.88
C GLY A 147 -5.96 25.59 -29.15
N HIS A 148 -5.22 25.29 -28.08
CA HIS A 148 -3.83 24.89 -28.21
C HIS A 148 -3.66 23.44 -28.71
N TYR A 149 -4.65 22.57 -28.50
CA TYR A 149 -4.66 21.25 -29.13
C TYR A 149 -4.71 21.33 -30.66
N GLY A 150 -5.58 22.17 -31.21
CA GLY A 150 -5.66 22.39 -32.66
C GLY A 150 -4.39 23.02 -33.22
N LEU A 151 -3.80 23.95 -32.48
CA LEU A 151 -2.53 24.58 -32.82
C LEU A 151 -1.37 23.57 -32.84
N GLU A 152 -1.23 22.76 -31.79
CA GLU A 152 -0.20 21.71 -31.72
C GLU A 152 -0.32 20.76 -32.91
N LYS A 153 -1.53 20.26 -33.19
CA LYS A 153 -1.74 19.38 -34.35
C LYS A 153 -1.31 20.03 -35.65
N LEU A 154 -1.62 21.30 -35.86
CA LEU A 154 -1.22 22.03 -37.07
C LEU A 154 0.30 22.26 -37.14
N VAL A 155 0.94 22.66 -36.04
CA VAL A 155 2.41 22.84 -35.98
C VAL A 155 3.11 21.52 -36.24
N SER A 156 2.62 20.42 -35.67
CA SER A 156 3.12 19.07 -35.90
C SER A 156 2.88 18.59 -37.33
N GLU A 157 1.74 18.92 -37.96
CA GLU A 157 1.54 18.66 -39.41
C GLU A 157 2.66 19.33 -40.23
N LEU A 158 2.93 20.62 -39.97
CA LEU A 158 3.97 21.35 -40.67
C LEU A 158 5.35 20.76 -40.42
N LEU A 159 5.71 20.42 -39.18
CA LEU A 159 6.97 19.78 -38.84
C LEU A 159 7.17 18.45 -39.59
N VAL A 160 6.14 17.61 -39.58
CA VAL A 160 6.14 16.32 -40.28
C VAL A 160 6.27 16.54 -41.80
N GLN A 161 5.50 17.46 -42.38
CA GLN A 161 5.58 17.79 -43.81
C GLN A 161 6.97 18.32 -44.22
N HIS A 162 7.59 19.19 -43.42
CA HIS A 162 8.93 19.70 -43.69
C HIS A 162 10.00 18.60 -43.60
N SER A 163 9.71 17.51 -42.89
CA SER A 163 10.59 16.34 -42.78
C SER A 163 10.42 15.34 -43.94
N ALA A 164 9.55 15.62 -44.91
CA ALA A 164 9.25 14.72 -46.03
C ALA A 164 10.46 14.41 -46.94
N HIS A 165 11.52 15.23 -46.88
CA HIS A 165 12.78 14.99 -47.58
C HIS A 165 13.62 13.86 -46.94
N ALA A 166 13.41 13.58 -45.65
CA ALA A 166 14.16 12.57 -44.89
C ALA A 166 13.36 11.28 -44.66
N ILE A 167 12.03 11.35 -44.62
CA ILE A 167 11.13 10.22 -44.36
C ILE A 167 9.81 10.40 -45.12
N ARG A 168 9.22 9.32 -45.63
CA ARG A 168 7.89 9.41 -46.26
C ARG A 168 6.85 9.67 -45.18
N VAL A 169 6.03 10.69 -45.37
CA VAL A 169 5.01 11.09 -44.37
C VAL A 169 3.60 10.90 -44.89
N GLN A 170 2.67 10.55 -44.01
CA GLN A 170 1.24 10.47 -44.32
C GLN A 170 0.44 11.05 -43.16
N ILE A 171 -0.54 11.89 -43.45
CA ILE A 171 -1.21 12.71 -42.43
C ILE A 171 -2.71 12.62 -42.60
N THR A 172 -3.43 12.34 -41.52
CA THR A 172 -4.90 12.26 -41.52
C THR A 172 -5.51 13.26 -40.56
N ARG A 173 -6.55 13.97 -40.97
CA ARG A 173 -7.35 14.84 -40.11
C ARG A 173 -8.63 14.13 -39.71
N PHE A 174 -8.66 13.62 -38.48
CA PHE A 174 -9.82 12.88 -37.99
C PHE A 174 -10.98 13.81 -37.58
N HIS A 175 -12.18 13.48 -38.05
CA HIS A 175 -13.44 14.10 -37.60
C HIS A 175 -14.18 13.16 -36.64
N ASN A 176 -14.03 13.43 -35.34
CA ASN A 176 -14.77 12.77 -34.24
C ASN A 176 -15.01 11.26 -34.41
N VAL A 177 -13.92 10.50 -34.46
CA VAL A 177 -14.00 9.03 -34.46
C VAL A 177 -14.64 8.53 -33.16
N PHE A 178 -15.55 7.56 -33.25
CA PHE A 178 -16.24 6.92 -32.11
C PHE A 178 -16.48 5.42 -32.33
N GLY A 179 -16.61 4.64 -31.24
CA GLY A 179 -16.81 3.20 -31.28
C GLY A 179 -16.31 2.47 -30.03
N PRO A 180 -16.43 1.13 -29.99
CA PRO A 180 -15.94 0.30 -28.88
C PRO A 180 -14.47 0.55 -28.56
N ARG A 181 -14.07 0.45 -27.28
CA ARG A 181 -12.73 0.80 -26.75
C ARG A 181 -12.43 2.30 -26.69
N GLY A 182 -13.36 3.16 -27.08
CA GLY A 182 -13.26 4.61 -26.85
C GLY A 182 -13.39 4.95 -25.36
N ALA A 183 -12.75 6.04 -24.93
CA ALA A 183 -12.98 6.58 -23.59
C ALA A 183 -14.47 6.89 -23.39
N TRP A 184 -15.02 6.48 -22.24
CA TRP A 184 -16.47 6.55 -21.99
C TRP A 184 -16.87 7.11 -20.62
N ASN A 185 -16.01 7.06 -19.58
CA ASN A 185 -16.33 7.46 -18.20
C ASN A 185 -15.17 8.11 -17.42
N SER A 186 -14.23 8.74 -18.11
CA SER A 186 -13.01 9.30 -17.47
C SER A 186 -12.93 10.83 -17.56
N GLY A 187 -13.90 11.50 -18.16
CA GLY A 187 -13.83 12.91 -18.54
C GLY A 187 -13.14 13.15 -19.89
N HIS A 188 -12.35 12.17 -20.37
CA HIS A 188 -11.74 12.18 -21.71
C HIS A 188 -12.70 11.77 -22.82
N GLU A 189 -13.90 11.26 -22.49
CA GLU A 189 -14.84 10.80 -23.50
C GLU A 189 -15.35 11.91 -24.44
N LYS A 190 -15.69 11.50 -25.66
CA LYS A 190 -16.41 12.36 -26.61
C LYS A 190 -17.92 12.19 -26.47
N VAL A 191 -18.67 13.15 -26.99
CA VAL A 191 -20.13 13.24 -26.82
C VAL A 191 -20.92 11.96 -27.16
N PRO A 192 -20.58 11.13 -28.18
CA PRO A 192 -21.35 9.90 -28.43
C PRO A 192 -21.26 8.89 -27.27
N ALA A 193 -20.07 8.73 -26.68
CA ALA A 193 -19.87 7.81 -25.56
C ALA A 193 -20.46 8.37 -24.26
N ALA A 194 -20.30 9.68 -24.01
CA ALA A 194 -20.91 10.36 -22.86
C ALA A 194 -22.44 10.17 -22.85
N PHE A 195 -23.11 10.42 -23.98
CA PHE A 195 -24.56 10.30 -24.06
C PHE A 195 -25.07 8.87 -23.93
N LEU A 196 -24.39 7.89 -24.53
CA LEU A 196 -24.73 6.48 -24.34
C LEU A 196 -24.57 6.05 -22.87
N ARG A 197 -23.48 6.45 -22.21
CA ARG A 197 -23.26 6.21 -20.78
C ARG A 197 -24.37 6.83 -19.93
N LYS A 198 -24.67 8.12 -20.12
CA LYS A 198 -25.71 8.83 -19.36
C LYS A 198 -27.08 8.17 -19.52
N ALA A 199 -27.47 7.81 -20.75
CA ALA A 199 -28.74 7.15 -21.03
C ALA A 199 -28.82 5.75 -20.40
N LEU A 200 -27.75 4.95 -20.48
CA LEU A 200 -27.69 3.64 -19.84
C LEU A 200 -27.72 3.73 -18.31
N ALA A 201 -27.05 4.72 -17.72
CA ALA A 201 -27.05 4.94 -16.27
C ALA A 201 -28.46 5.28 -15.76
N ILE A 202 -29.20 6.13 -16.49
CA ILE A 202 -30.60 6.43 -16.20
C ILE A 202 -31.46 5.16 -16.27
N ARG A 203 -31.33 4.38 -17.35
CA ARG A 203 -32.07 3.11 -17.49
C ARG A 203 -31.81 2.15 -16.32
N LEU A 204 -30.57 2.06 -15.85
CA LEU A 204 -30.18 1.14 -14.76
C LEU A 204 -30.60 1.64 -13.37
N ALA A 205 -30.84 2.95 -13.21
CA ALA A 205 -31.29 3.55 -11.95
C ALA A 205 -32.77 3.23 -11.62
N GLY A 206 -33.58 2.84 -12.62
CA GLY A 206 -34.95 2.38 -12.43
C GLY A 206 -36.02 3.40 -12.86
N LYS A 207 -37.20 3.32 -12.24
CA LYS A 207 -38.38 4.13 -12.62
C LYS A 207 -38.25 5.57 -12.11
N GLY A 208 -38.57 6.53 -12.97
CA GLY A 208 -38.61 7.95 -12.64
C GLY A 208 -38.19 8.80 -13.83
N THR A 209 -38.55 10.07 -13.81
CA THR A 209 -38.06 11.04 -14.78
C THR A 209 -36.71 11.57 -14.29
N HIS A 210 -35.68 11.45 -15.12
CA HIS A 210 -34.32 11.87 -14.76
C HIS A 210 -33.82 13.00 -15.67
N ASP A 211 -33.03 13.90 -15.09
CA ASP A 211 -32.35 14.93 -15.86
C ASP A 211 -31.22 14.32 -16.71
N PHE A 212 -31.08 14.82 -17.94
CA PHE A 212 -30.01 14.46 -18.87
C PHE A 212 -29.26 15.71 -19.31
N GLU A 213 -28.05 15.84 -18.79
CA GLU A 213 -27.19 17.01 -18.99
C GLU A 213 -26.60 17.06 -20.41
N ILE A 214 -26.82 18.19 -21.08
CA ILE A 214 -26.23 18.58 -22.36
C ILE A 214 -25.46 19.87 -22.14
N TRP A 215 -24.18 19.92 -22.52
CA TRP A 215 -23.39 21.16 -22.50
C TRP A 215 -23.71 22.02 -23.74
N GLY A 216 -24.02 23.29 -23.50
CA GLY A 216 -24.51 24.24 -24.49
C GLY A 216 -25.99 24.07 -24.82
N ASP A 217 -26.44 24.80 -25.85
CA ASP A 217 -27.84 24.88 -26.29
C ASP A 217 -28.34 23.68 -27.12
N GLY A 218 -27.47 22.72 -27.41
CA GLY A 218 -27.78 21.52 -28.20
C GLY A 218 -27.90 21.73 -29.72
N ARG A 219 -27.81 22.98 -30.21
CA ARG A 219 -27.90 23.33 -31.64
C ARG A 219 -26.60 23.09 -32.40
N GLN A 220 -25.48 22.99 -31.69
CA GLN A 220 -24.17 22.78 -32.28
C GLN A 220 -24.14 21.50 -33.14
N ARG A 221 -23.48 21.56 -34.30
CA ARG A 221 -23.49 20.50 -35.33
C ARG A 221 -22.12 19.85 -35.48
N ARG A 222 -22.10 18.52 -35.56
CA ARG A 222 -20.88 17.70 -35.73
C ARG A 222 -21.16 16.49 -36.61
N SER A 223 -20.16 16.06 -37.36
CA SER A 223 -20.13 14.72 -37.94
C SER A 223 -19.30 13.76 -37.08
N PHE A 224 -19.60 12.47 -37.18
CA PHE A 224 -18.96 11.41 -36.39
C PHE A 224 -18.64 10.22 -37.29
N LEU A 225 -17.39 9.76 -37.25
CA LEU A 225 -16.94 8.60 -38.04
C LEU A 225 -16.85 7.36 -37.16
N TYR A 226 -17.44 6.25 -37.59
CA TYR A 226 -17.35 5.02 -36.81
C TYR A 226 -15.95 4.40 -36.95
N ILE A 227 -15.45 3.78 -35.87
CA ILE A 227 -14.06 3.36 -35.76
C ILE A 227 -13.56 2.43 -36.86
N SER A 228 -14.34 1.44 -37.29
CA SER A 228 -13.89 0.56 -38.36
C SER A 228 -13.78 1.28 -39.71
N ASP A 229 -14.63 2.29 -39.98
CA ASP A 229 -14.47 3.12 -41.20
C ASP A 229 -13.19 3.96 -41.13
N ALA A 230 -12.83 4.44 -39.95
CA ALA A 230 -11.56 5.13 -39.74
C ALA A 230 -10.37 4.21 -39.99
N VAL A 231 -10.41 2.96 -39.50
CA VAL A 231 -9.38 1.95 -39.73
C VAL A 231 -9.24 1.64 -41.23
N ASP A 232 -10.35 1.38 -41.92
CA ASP A 232 -10.36 1.10 -43.35
C ASP A 232 -9.73 2.26 -44.15
N ALA A 233 -10.07 3.50 -43.81
CA ALA A 233 -9.49 4.68 -44.45
C ALA A 233 -7.99 4.86 -44.16
N ILE A 234 -7.53 4.53 -42.94
CA ILE A 234 -6.10 4.56 -42.58
C ILE A 234 -5.33 3.51 -43.39
N LEU A 235 -5.83 2.28 -43.47
CA LEU A 235 -5.19 1.20 -44.24
C LEU A 235 -5.13 1.54 -45.74
N ALA A 236 -6.20 2.11 -46.29
CA ALA A 236 -6.23 2.60 -47.66
C ALA A 236 -5.21 3.72 -47.89
N LEU A 237 -5.01 4.62 -46.92
CA LEU A 237 -3.97 5.65 -47.01
C LEU A 237 -2.57 5.08 -46.96
N LEU A 238 -2.30 4.15 -46.04
CA LEU A 238 -1.01 3.45 -45.97
C LEU A 238 -0.66 2.76 -47.29
N ALA A 239 -1.65 2.18 -47.97
CA ALA A 239 -1.48 1.54 -49.27
C ALA A 239 -1.35 2.56 -50.43
N SER A 240 -2.12 3.64 -50.46
CA SER A 240 -2.16 4.59 -51.59
C SER A 240 -0.88 5.40 -51.72
N GLY A 241 -0.20 5.61 -50.59
CA GLY A 241 1.04 6.33 -50.59
C GLY A 241 0.95 7.84 -50.71
N TYR A 242 -0.25 8.40 -50.54
CA TYR A 242 -0.51 9.84 -50.53
C TYR A 242 0.18 10.52 -49.34
N CYS A 243 0.89 11.64 -49.59
CA CYS A 243 1.78 12.28 -48.61
C CYS A 243 1.34 13.67 -48.11
N ARG A 244 0.11 14.12 -48.45
CA ARG A 244 -0.44 15.38 -47.94
C ARG A 244 -1.54 15.11 -46.90
N PRO A 245 -1.87 16.08 -46.04
CA PRO A 245 -3.01 15.95 -45.12
C PRO A 245 -4.30 15.66 -45.87
N VAL A 246 -5.08 14.68 -45.39
CA VAL A 246 -6.38 14.31 -45.94
C VAL A 246 -7.42 14.17 -44.83
N ASN A 247 -8.66 14.58 -45.11
CA ASN A 247 -9.78 14.37 -44.21
C ASN A 247 -10.16 12.89 -44.09
N ILE A 248 -10.32 12.43 -42.85
CA ILE A 248 -10.96 11.14 -42.54
C ILE A 248 -12.13 11.43 -41.60
N GLY A 249 -13.33 11.51 -42.18
CA GLY A 249 -14.52 11.95 -41.48
C GLY A 249 -15.82 11.56 -42.18
N SER A 250 -16.92 11.61 -41.45
CA SER A 250 -18.25 11.56 -42.05
C SER A 250 -18.61 12.93 -42.62
N ASN A 251 -19.28 12.94 -43.78
CA ASN A 251 -19.86 14.15 -44.39
C ASN A 251 -21.32 14.39 -43.95
N ARG A 252 -21.79 13.68 -42.91
CA ARG A 252 -23.15 13.83 -42.35
C ARG A 252 -23.08 14.45 -40.96
N ALA A 253 -23.42 15.74 -40.86
CA ALA A 253 -23.49 16.44 -39.59
C ALA A 253 -24.88 16.32 -38.93
N VAL A 254 -24.90 16.04 -37.62
CA VAL A 254 -26.09 16.02 -36.77
C VAL A 254 -25.98 17.07 -35.66
N THR A 255 -27.11 17.53 -35.13
CA THR A 255 -27.11 18.39 -33.93
C THR A 255 -26.85 17.55 -32.68
N ILE A 256 -26.24 18.15 -31.66
CA ILE A 256 -26.01 17.48 -30.37
C ILE A 256 -27.32 17.07 -29.70
N LYS A 257 -28.37 17.89 -29.80
CA LYS A 257 -29.72 17.50 -29.38
C LYS A 257 -30.20 16.21 -30.08
N SER A 258 -30.07 16.14 -31.41
CA SER A 258 -30.48 14.93 -32.15
C SER A 258 -29.67 13.71 -31.73
N LEU A 259 -28.37 13.87 -31.46
CA LEU A 259 -27.53 12.80 -30.95
C LEU A 259 -27.96 12.32 -29.55
N ALA A 260 -28.35 13.24 -28.66
CA ALA A 260 -28.90 12.89 -27.34
C ALA A 260 -30.19 12.08 -27.46
N GLU A 261 -31.11 12.50 -28.32
CA GLU A 261 -32.34 11.75 -28.58
C GLU A 261 -32.08 10.35 -29.15
N ILE A 262 -31.10 10.20 -30.04
CA ILE A 262 -30.68 8.89 -30.55
C ILE A 262 -30.17 8.00 -29.42
N ALA A 263 -29.34 8.52 -28.52
CA ALA A 263 -28.80 7.75 -27.40
C ALA A 263 -29.89 7.33 -26.40
N VAL A 264 -30.81 8.24 -26.05
CA VAL A 264 -31.95 7.98 -25.16
C VAL A 264 -32.87 6.90 -25.75
N ARG A 265 -33.26 7.05 -27.03
CA ARG A 265 -34.08 6.05 -27.72
C ARG A 265 -33.38 4.70 -27.82
N TRP A 266 -32.08 4.69 -28.10
CA TRP A 266 -31.28 3.46 -28.17
C TRP A 266 -31.22 2.73 -26.83
N ALA A 267 -31.17 3.45 -25.71
CA ALA A 267 -31.24 2.88 -24.37
C ALA A 267 -32.65 2.37 -24.00
N GLY A 268 -33.66 2.51 -24.86
CA GLY A 268 -35.04 2.13 -24.60
C GLY A 268 -35.78 3.10 -23.66
N LEU A 269 -35.32 4.35 -23.60
CA LEU A 269 -35.95 5.44 -22.85
C LEU A 269 -36.67 6.39 -23.82
N GLN A 270 -37.66 7.12 -23.31
CA GLN A 270 -38.41 8.12 -24.06
C GLN A 270 -38.08 9.55 -23.61
N PRO A 271 -37.63 10.43 -24.53
CA PRO A 271 -37.49 11.86 -24.24
C PRO A 271 -38.84 12.47 -23.83
N GLY A 272 -38.86 13.24 -22.75
CA GLY A 272 -40.04 13.90 -22.22
C GLY A 272 -40.78 13.13 -21.11
N SER A 273 -40.72 11.79 -21.08
CA SER A 273 -41.31 10.99 -20.01
C SER A 273 -40.25 10.43 -19.05
N ASP A 274 -39.26 9.73 -19.58
CA ASP A 274 -38.19 9.11 -18.78
C ASP A 274 -37.02 10.08 -18.57
N VAL A 275 -36.84 11.00 -19.52
CA VAL A 275 -35.69 11.90 -19.58
C VAL A 275 -36.08 13.34 -19.89
N VAL A 276 -35.58 14.29 -19.10
CA VAL A 276 -35.68 15.73 -19.36
C VAL A 276 -34.30 16.29 -19.71
N PHE A 277 -34.15 16.88 -20.90
CA PHE A 277 -32.88 17.50 -21.29
C PHE A 277 -32.64 18.79 -20.51
N ARG A 278 -31.49 18.86 -19.83
CA ARG A 278 -31.01 20.05 -19.13
C ARG A 278 -29.82 20.63 -19.89
N TYR A 279 -30.01 21.83 -20.43
CA TYR A 279 -28.98 22.55 -21.17
C TYR A 279 -28.16 23.40 -20.20
N ASN A 280 -26.87 23.10 -20.11
CA ASN A 280 -25.92 23.88 -19.34
C ASN A 280 -25.25 24.89 -20.28
N ASN A 281 -25.82 26.10 -20.38
CA ASN A 281 -25.29 27.18 -21.22
C ASN A 281 -24.06 27.86 -20.61
N ASP A 282 -23.87 27.72 -19.30
CA ASP A 282 -22.72 28.25 -18.56
C ASP A 282 -21.53 27.29 -18.59
N ALA A 283 -21.66 26.14 -19.28
CA ALA A 283 -20.57 25.20 -19.47
C ALA A 283 -19.40 25.91 -20.17
N ILE A 284 -18.26 25.94 -19.49
CA ILE A 284 -17.02 26.61 -19.94
C ILE A 284 -16.56 26.11 -21.32
N THR A 285 -17.02 24.93 -21.79
CA THR A 285 -16.41 24.20 -22.91
C THR A 285 -17.43 23.58 -23.89
N VAL A 286 -18.07 24.39 -24.75
CA VAL A 286 -18.96 23.90 -25.83
C VAL A 286 -18.25 23.65 -27.17
N GLY A 287 -17.04 24.20 -27.34
CA GLY A 287 -16.27 24.15 -28.60
C GLY A 287 -16.90 24.98 -29.72
N VAL A 288 -16.55 24.70 -30.98
CA VAL A 288 -17.06 25.44 -32.16
C VAL A 288 -18.57 25.24 -32.38
N ARG A 289 -19.22 26.08 -33.20
CA ARG A 289 -20.67 25.94 -33.44
C ARG A 289 -21.00 24.84 -34.46
N ALA A 290 -20.29 24.75 -35.58
CA ALA A 290 -20.55 23.77 -36.64
C ALA A 290 -19.26 23.22 -37.25
N ARG A 291 -19.23 21.91 -37.53
CA ARG A 291 -18.11 21.25 -38.24
C ARG A 291 -18.59 19.99 -38.96
N ASN A 292 -18.28 19.89 -40.25
CA ASN A 292 -18.47 18.71 -41.09
C ASN A 292 -17.23 18.45 -41.96
N SER A 293 -17.04 17.21 -42.42
CA SER A 293 -15.93 16.81 -43.29
C SER A 293 -16.31 16.99 -44.76
N ASP A 294 -15.47 17.68 -45.54
CA ASP A 294 -15.53 17.57 -47.00
C ASP A 294 -14.63 16.39 -47.42
N ASN A 295 -15.25 15.40 -48.06
CA ASN A 295 -14.59 14.14 -48.43
C ASN A 295 -14.19 14.09 -49.92
N HIS A 296 -14.35 15.18 -50.68
CA HIS A 296 -14.09 15.16 -52.12
C HIS A 296 -12.65 14.74 -52.45
N LEU A 297 -11.66 15.17 -51.66
CA LEU A 297 -10.26 14.78 -51.89
C LEU A 297 -10.01 13.30 -51.60
N ALA A 298 -10.65 12.77 -50.55
CA ALA A 298 -10.63 11.36 -50.23
C ALA A 298 -11.31 10.54 -51.34
N GLU A 299 -12.47 10.97 -51.83
CA GLU A 299 -13.27 10.22 -52.83
C GLU A 299 -12.70 10.28 -54.27
N LYS A 300 -12.09 11.40 -54.69
CA LYS A 300 -11.54 11.57 -56.06
C LYS A 300 -10.02 11.43 -56.16
N GLY A 301 -9.32 11.33 -55.04
CA GLY A 301 -7.87 11.13 -55.00
C GLY A 301 -7.46 9.66 -55.27
N PRO A 302 -6.17 9.31 -55.15
CA PRO A 302 -5.69 7.91 -55.24
C PRO A 302 -6.22 6.99 -54.11
N LEU A 303 -7.03 7.55 -53.21
CA LEU A 303 -7.65 6.93 -52.05
C LEU A 303 -9.10 6.53 -52.39
N TRP A 304 -9.39 5.74 -53.41
CA TRP A 304 -10.79 5.44 -53.75
C TRP A 304 -11.49 4.70 -52.59
N LEU A 305 -12.25 5.45 -51.78
CA LEU A 305 -13.04 4.96 -50.65
C LEU A 305 -14.50 4.88 -51.11
N ASP A 306 -15.05 3.66 -51.22
CA ASP A 306 -16.44 3.44 -51.66
C ASP A 306 -17.44 4.11 -50.69
N PRO A 307 -18.21 5.13 -51.13
CA PRO A 307 -19.17 5.82 -50.28
C PRO A 307 -20.35 4.93 -49.84
N LYS A 308 -20.56 3.77 -50.48
CA LYS A 308 -21.79 2.96 -50.29
C LYS A 308 -21.75 2.02 -49.08
N GLY A 309 -20.60 1.85 -48.42
CA GLY A 309 -20.45 0.96 -47.25
C GLY A 309 -20.73 1.58 -45.87
N ILE A 310 -20.73 2.92 -45.76
CA ILE A 310 -20.45 3.61 -44.48
C ILE A 310 -21.65 3.77 -43.52
N SER A 311 -22.88 3.29 -43.79
CA SER A 311 -23.98 3.57 -42.84
C SER A 311 -25.11 2.54 -42.65
N ARG A 312 -24.94 1.25 -42.93
CA ARG A 312 -26.10 0.30 -42.83
C ARG A 312 -25.94 -0.97 -41.97
N ARG A 313 -24.78 -1.28 -41.37
CA ARG A 313 -24.58 -2.60 -40.71
C ARG A 313 -24.07 -2.61 -39.27
N ARG A 314 -24.10 -1.49 -38.53
CA ARG A 314 -23.36 -1.38 -37.25
C ARG A 314 -24.20 -0.90 -36.06
N ASP A 315 -25.49 -1.25 -36.06
CA ASP A 315 -26.48 -0.82 -35.08
C ASP A 315 -26.09 -1.20 -33.64
N GLY A 316 -25.78 -0.19 -32.82
CA GLY A 316 -25.67 -0.29 -31.37
C GLY A 316 -24.40 -0.94 -30.79
N ALA A 317 -23.40 -1.28 -31.59
CA ALA A 317 -22.19 -1.97 -31.10
C ALA A 317 -21.43 -1.18 -30.01
N ASN A 318 -21.33 0.14 -30.17
CA ASN A 318 -20.70 1.01 -29.16
C ASN A 318 -21.49 1.00 -27.85
N GLY A 319 -22.81 1.14 -27.92
CA GLY A 319 -23.68 1.13 -26.74
C GLY A 319 -23.64 -0.21 -26.00
N ARG A 320 -23.66 -1.34 -26.72
CA ARG A 320 -23.51 -2.68 -26.11
C ARG A 320 -22.16 -2.85 -25.41
N TRP A 321 -21.09 -2.36 -26.03
CA TRP A 321 -19.76 -2.39 -25.40
C TRP A 321 -19.72 -1.54 -24.12
N ILE A 322 -20.21 -0.30 -24.15
CA ILE A 322 -20.31 0.57 -22.96
C ILE A 322 -21.17 -0.09 -21.88
N GLN A 323 -22.29 -0.70 -22.24
CA GLN A 323 -23.14 -1.43 -21.29
C GLN A 323 -22.39 -2.58 -20.61
N GLY A 324 -21.55 -3.31 -21.36
CA GLY A 324 -20.68 -4.35 -20.80
C GLY A 324 -19.63 -3.80 -19.83
N GLU A 325 -18.99 -2.68 -20.17
CA GLU A 325 -18.03 -2.02 -19.29
C GLU A 325 -18.69 -1.46 -18.02
N MET A 326 -19.89 -0.86 -18.15
CA MET A 326 -20.67 -0.42 -16.99
C MET A 326 -21.03 -1.58 -16.07
N LYS A 327 -21.44 -2.73 -16.64
CA LYS A 327 -21.78 -3.93 -15.85
C LYS A 327 -20.59 -4.38 -15.00
N LYS A 328 -19.38 -4.41 -15.55
CA LYS A 328 -18.15 -4.74 -14.79
C LYS A 328 -17.87 -3.81 -13.61
N MET A 329 -18.28 -2.54 -13.69
CA MET A 329 -18.08 -1.55 -12.62
C MET A 329 -19.14 -1.62 -11.52
N VAL A 330 -20.28 -2.26 -11.77
CA VAL A 330 -21.45 -2.25 -10.90
C VAL A 330 -21.76 -3.63 -10.31
N ASP A 331 -21.36 -4.71 -10.99
CA ASP A 331 -21.51 -6.07 -10.49
C ASP A 331 -20.65 -6.29 -9.22
N GLY A 332 -21.22 -6.97 -8.21
CA GLY A 332 -20.54 -7.30 -6.95
C GLY A 332 -20.54 -6.19 -5.89
N LYS A 333 -21.04 -5.00 -6.23
CA LYS A 333 -21.24 -3.89 -5.29
C LYS A 333 -22.55 -4.03 -4.52
N ASP A 334 -22.59 -3.50 -3.30
CA ASP A 334 -23.84 -3.37 -2.56
C ASP A 334 -24.77 -2.30 -3.19
N GLU A 335 -25.99 -2.20 -2.66
CA GLU A 335 -27.04 -1.33 -3.25
C GLU A 335 -26.69 0.17 -3.17
N GLU A 336 -26.05 0.61 -2.08
CA GLU A 336 -25.69 2.01 -1.86
C GLU A 336 -24.53 2.43 -2.77
N GLU A 337 -23.48 1.60 -2.84
CA GLU A 337 -22.36 1.78 -3.75
C GLU A 337 -22.79 1.77 -5.22
N ARG A 338 -23.75 0.90 -5.57
CA ARG A 338 -24.33 0.82 -6.91
C ARG A 338 -25.07 2.10 -7.29
N ILE A 339 -25.94 2.61 -6.39
CA ILE A 339 -26.68 3.85 -6.64
C ILE A 339 -25.71 5.03 -6.82
N SER A 340 -24.71 5.13 -5.94
CA SER A 340 -23.67 6.16 -6.01
C SER A 340 -22.89 6.10 -7.34
N ALA A 341 -22.46 4.90 -7.76
CA ALA A 341 -21.75 4.72 -9.02
C ALA A 341 -22.60 5.14 -10.24
N LEU A 342 -23.87 4.73 -10.29
CA LEU A 342 -24.79 5.11 -11.38
C LEU A 342 -25.07 6.61 -11.39
N GLN A 343 -25.18 7.25 -10.21
CA GLN A 343 -25.37 8.68 -10.11
C GLN A 343 -24.21 9.47 -10.71
N VAL A 344 -22.97 9.07 -10.41
CA VAL A 344 -21.76 9.68 -11.02
C VAL A 344 -21.75 9.49 -12.53
N MET A 345 -22.22 8.35 -13.04
CA MET A 345 -22.29 8.06 -14.48
C MET A 345 -23.39 8.83 -15.24
N ARG A 346 -24.18 9.69 -14.58
CA ARG A 346 -25.19 10.55 -15.25
C ARG A 346 -24.66 11.94 -15.63
N SER A 347 -23.50 12.36 -15.12
CA SER A 347 -22.89 13.65 -15.42
C SER A 347 -21.61 13.51 -16.24
N SER A 348 -21.19 14.60 -16.90
CA SER A 348 -19.86 14.71 -17.52
C SER A 348 -18.89 15.37 -16.54
N LYS A 349 -17.61 15.01 -16.61
CA LYS A 349 -16.54 15.58 -15.77
C LYS A 349 -15.63 16.47 -16.61
N ILE A 350 -15.24 17.61 -16.05
CA ILE A 350 -14.11 18.39 -16.55
C ILE A 350 -12.86 17.82 -15.88
N VAL A 351 -11.83 17.53 -16.67
CA VAL A 351 -10.54 17.01 -16.20
C VAL A 351 -9.57 18.16 -16.18
N ASP A 352 -8.99 18.46 -15.02
CA ASP A 352 -7.83 19.34 -14.94
C ASP A 352 -6.57 18.50 -15.18
N LEU A 353 -5.81 18.84 -16.22
CA LEU A 353 -4.51 18.26 -16.52
C LEU A 353 -3.38 19.09 -15.90
N ALA A 354 -3.66 20.27 -15.33
CA ALA A 354 -2.70 20.98 -14.52
C ALA A 354 -2.61 20.30 -13.16
N ASP A 355 -1.42 19.85 -12.82
CA ASP A 355 -1.22 19.05 -11.63
C ASP A 355 -1.33 19.91 -10.35
N LYS A 356 -2.03 19.41 -9.34
CA LYS A 356 -1.65 19.76 -7.96
C LYS A 356 -0.41 18.95 -7.66
N ASP A 357 0.75 19.61 -7.73
CA ASP A 357 2.02 18.98 -7.39
C ASP A 357 2.02 18.59 -5.91
N ILE A 358 1.95 17.28 -5.64
CA ILE A 358 2.17 16.71 -4.32
C ILE A 358 3.68 16.53 -4.16
N LYS A 359 4.30 17.26 -3.23
CA LYS A 359 5.74 17.24 -3.03
C LYS A 359 6.13 16.11 -2.09
N VAL A 360 7.05 15.26 -2.55
CA VAL A 360 7.57 14.11 -1.80
C VAL A 360 9.04 14.34 -1.52
N ALA A 361 9.37 14.55 -0.25
CA ALA A 361 10.73 14.70 0.23
C ALA A 361 11.35 13.33 0.51
N ILE A 362 12.41 13.01 -0.22
CA ILE A 362 13.30 11.88 0.07
C ILE A 362 14.39 12.37 1.00
N LEU A 363 14.40 11.90 2.24
CA LEU A 363 15.37 12.30 3.26
C LEU A 363 16.53 11.31 3.25
N LEU A 364 17.66 11.70 2.64
CA LEU A 364 18.74 10.79 2.28
C LEU A 364 20.08 11.20 2.91
N PRO A 365 20.40 10.69 4.12
CA PRO A 365 21.76 10.74 4.66
C PRO A 365 22.71 9.88 3.85
N ILE A 366 23.89 10.39 3.54
CA ILE A 366 24.97 9.63 2.90
C ILE A 366 26.30 9.85 3.63
N THR A 367 27.12 8.80 3.68
CA THR A 367 28.46 8.86 4.29
C THR A 367 29.40 7.88 3.59
N SER A 368 30.67 8.26 3.40
CA SER A 368 31.73 7.37 2.91
C SER A 368 32.33 6.51 4.03
N ARG A 369 32.02 6.83 5.30
CA ARG A 369 32.52 6.14 6.49
C ARG A 369 31.97 4.73 6.58
N GLY A 370 32.83 3.78 6.96
CA GLY A 370 32.47 2.37 7.09
C GLY A 370 32.26 1.64 5.75
N SER A 371 32.49 2.31 4.62
CA SER A 371 32.55 1.68 3.29
C SER A 371 33.98 1.27 2.97
N ASP A 372 34.17 0.09 2.37
CA ASP A 372 35.49 -0.39 1.92
C ASP A 372 35.40 -0.94 0.48
N PRO A 373 35.92 -0.21 -0.53
CA PRO A 373 36.58 1.10 -0.44
C PRO A 373 35.59 2.25 -0.12
N PRO A 374 36.04 3.42 0.36
CA PRO A 374 35.16 4.57 0.67
C PRO A 374 34.25 5.02 -0.48
N THR A 375 34.66 4.78 -1.73
CA THR A 375 33.89 5.09 -2.95
C THR A 375 32.67 4.19 -3.15
N GLN A 376 32.53 3.11 -2.38
CA GLN A 376 31.40 2.20 -2.47
C GLN A 376 30.05 2.89 -2.16
N CYS A 377 30.03 3.91 -1.30
CA CYS A 377 28.82 4.71 -1.02
C CYS A 377 28.24 5.37 -2.28
N LEU A 378 29.08 5.78 -3.22
CA LEU A 378 28.64 6.36 -4.50
C LEU A 378 28.00 5.29 -5.41
N SER A 379 28.42 4.03 -5.30
CA SER A 379 27.79 2.91 -6.01
C SER A 379 26.41 2.58 -5.44
N PHE A 380 26.26 2.63 -4.12
CA PHE A 380 24.96 2.48 -3.46
C PHE A 380 24.03 3.62 -3.86
N LEU A 381 24.48 4.88 -3.75
CA LEU A 381 23.73 6.04 -4.18
C LEU A 381 23.29 5.94 -5.65
N LYS A 382 24.16 5.46 -6.54
CA LYS A 382 23.82 5.25 -7.95
C LYS A 382 22.71 4.21 -8.11
N THR A 383 22.79 3.09 -7.39
CA THR A 383 21.78 2.02 -7.43
C THR A 383 20.44 2.52 -6.86
N PHE A 384 20.48 3.26 -5.75
CA PHE A 384 19.32 3.95 -5.19
C PHE A 384 18.69 4.89 -6.22
N ALA A 385 19.49 5.76 -6.85
CA ALA A 385 19.05 6.72 -7.85
C ALA A 385 18.38 6.06 -9.07
N GLU A 386 18.99 4.99 -9.60
CA GLU A 386 18.43 4.19 -10.69
C GLU A 386 17.08 3.57 -10.28
N SER A 387 17.00 3.02 -9.06
CA SER A 387 15.76 2.43 -8.54
C SER A 387 14.67 3.49 -8.32
N LEU A 388 15.01 4.66 -7.77
CA LEU A 388 14.09 5.76 -7.54
C LEU A 388 13.54 6.29 -8.86
N ALA A 389 14.41 6.56 -9.84
CA ALA A 389 14.00 7.05 -11.16
C ALA A 389 13.09 6.05 -11.88
N ARG A 390 13.44 4.74 -11.85
CA ARG A 390 12.63 3.67 -12.45
C ARG A 390 11.27 3.53 -11.78
N THR A 391 11.21 3.52 -10.45
CA THR A 391 9.98 3.21 -9.70
C THR A 391 9.01 4.40 -9.60
N THR A 392 9.50 5.63 -9.73
CA THR A 392 8.69 6.85 -9.61
C THR A 392 8.41 7.53 -10.95
N TRP A 393 8.88 6.97 -12.08
CA TRP A 393 8.74 7.60 -13.40
C TRP A 393 7.28 7.92 -13.74
N ARG A 394 6.36 6.95 -13.56
CA ARG A 394 4.93 7.20 -13.79
C ARG A 394 4.32 8.14 -12.76
N ASP A 395 4.76 8.11 -11.50
CA ASP A 395 4.26 9.00 -10.45
C ASP A 395 4.57 10.48 -10.75
N THR A 396 5.71 10.72 -11.38
CA THR A 396 6.21 12.06 -11.69
C THR A 396 5.81 12.58 -13.09
N HIS A 397 5.38 11.69 -14.00
CA HIS A 397 5.10 12.03 -15.41
C HIS A 397 3.66 11.72 -15.87
N GLN A 398 2.81 11.11 -15.04
CA GLN A 398 1.42 10.86 -15.39
C GLN A 398 0.59 12.16 -15.34
N LEU A 399 -0.17 12.42 -16.41
CA LEU A 399 -1.04 13.60 -16.54
C LEU A 399 -2.48 13.27 -16.16
N GLY A 400 -3.19 14.22 -15.56
CA GLY A 400 -4.61 14.10 -15.24
C GLY A 400 -4.93 13.26 -14.00
N SER A 401 -3.91 13.03 -13.16
CA SER A 401 -4.02 12.54 -11.78
C SER A 401 -3.26 13.48 -10.86
N GLU A 402 -3.24 13.21 -9.55
CA GLU A 402 -2.23 13.82 -8.68
C GLU A 402 -0.85 13.50 -9.23
N ARG A 403 -0.03 14.53 -9.44
CA ARG A 403 1.36 14.37 -9.86
C ARG A 403 2.24 14.56 -8.66
N PHE A 404 3.20 13.66 -8.56
CA PHE A 404 4.16 13.71 -7.48
C PHE A 404 5.43 14.41 -7.97
N VAL A 405 5.91 15.36 -7.18
CA VAL A 405 7.19 16.02 -7.40
C VAL A 405 8.15 15.47 -6.36
N VAL A 406 9.11 14.67 -6.81
CA VAL A 406 10.12 14.07 -5.95
C VAL A 406 11.27 15.06 -5.79
N LYS A 407 11.55 15.43 -4.54
CA LYS A 407 12.70 16.27 -4.18
C LYS A 407 13.60 15.50 -3.21
N VAL A 408 14.89 15.41 -3.53
CA VAL A 408 15.87 14.68 -2.70
C VAL A 408 16.61 15.67 -1.80
N TYR A 409 16.51 15.47 -0.49
CA TYR A 409 17.29 16.18 0.51
C TYR A 409 18.49 15.31 0.88
N LEU A 410 19.61 15.56 0.21
CA LEU A 410 20.85 14.82 0.35
C LEU A 410 21.68 15.41 1.49
N ALA A 411 21.78 14.71 2.60
CA ALA A 411 22.58 15.15 3.74
C ALA A 411 23.98 14.54 3.71
N ILE A 412 25.00 15.40 3.76
CA ILE A 412 26.41 15.03 3.75
C ILE A 412 27.05 15.47 5.07
N ASP A 413 27.76 14.56 5.74
CA ASP A 413 28.59 14.91 6.90
C ASP A 413 29.65 15.95 6.48
N HIS A 414 29.75 17.08 7.19
CA HIS A 414 30.63 18.20 6.82
C HIS A 414 32.13 17.82 6.73
N ASP A 415 32.52 16.76 7.43
CA ASP A 415 33.87 16.24 7.55
C ASP A 415 34.09 14.96 6.73
N ASP A 416 33.27 14.72 5.71
CA ASP A 416 33.46 13.67 4.70
C ASP A 416 34.22 14.21 3.46
N PRO A 417 35.55 14.04 3.37
CA PRO A 417 36.34 14.66 2.30
C PRO A 417 36.02 14.11 0.90
N LEU A 418 35.50 12.89 0.81
CA LEU A 418 35.13 12.29 -0.47
C LEU A 418 33.86 12.94 -1.02
N LEU A 419 32.82 13.04 -0.19
CA LEU A 419 31.51 13.56 -0.61
C LEU A 419 31.51 15.09 -0.72
N MET A 420 32.40 15.77 0.01
CA MET A 420 32.62 17.21 -0.09
C MET A 420 33.39 17.63 -1.36
N ARG A 421 33.97 16.68 -2.11
CA ARG A 421 34.65 16.97 -3.37
C ARG A 421 33.64 17.34 -4.47
N ARG A 422 34.05 18.24 -5.36
CA ARG A 422 33.30 18.62 -6.57
C ARG A 422 33.84 17.89 -7.80
N ASP A 423 32.94 17.59 -8.72
CA ASP A 423 33.28 17.03 -10.02
C ASP A 423 33.86 18.13 -10.93
N ASP A 424 35.02 17.85 -11.53
CA ASP A 424 35.79 18.84 -12.28
C ASP A 424 35.10 19.31 -13.58
N LYS A 425 34.13 18.55 -14.10
CA LYS A 425 33.42 18.87 -15.35
C LYS A 425 32.13 19.64 -15.12
N THR A 426 31.40 19.29 -14.08
CA THR A 426 30.06 19.83 -13.78
C THR A 426 30.08 20.92 -12.72
N GLY A 427 31.11 20.95 -11.86
CA GLY A 427 31.17 21.83 -10.69
C GLY A 427 30.23 21.44 -9.54
N MET A 428 29.42 20.40 -9.72
CA MET A 428 28.51 19.83 -8.72
C MET A 428 29.28 19.02 -7.68
N TYR A 429 28.69 18.79 -6.50
CA TYR A 429 29.26 17.81 -5.57
C TYR A 429 29.16 16.41 -6.19
N ILE A 430 30.12 15.53 -5.91
CA ILE A 430 30.16 14.21 -6.58
C ILE A 430 28.87 13.42 -6.34
N ALA A 431 28.31 13.46 -5.13
CA ALA A 431 27.07 12.76 -4.81
C ALA A 431 25.84 13.36 -5.53
N GLU A 432 25.79 14.68 -5.68
CA GLU A 432 24.78 15.38 -6.49
C GLU A 432 24.90 14.98 -7.97
N ALA A 433 26.12 14.96 -8.51
CA ALA A 433 26.38 14.57 -9.89
C ALA A 433 25.91 13.13 -10.19
N VAL A 434 25.99 12.22 -9.21
CA VAL A 434 25.45 10.86 -9.33
C VAL A 434 23.93 10.89 -9.51
N LEU A 435 23.19 11.64 -8.68
CA LEU A 435 21.73 11.78 -8.79
C LEU A 435 21.33 12.41 -10.13
N VAL A 436 21.99 13.51 -10.51
CA VAL A 436 21.72 14.23 -11.77
C VAL A 436 21.99 13.36 -12.99
N SER A 437 23.00 12.47 -12.95
CA SER A 437 23.28 11.52 -14.03
C SER A 437 22.13 10.54 -14.30
N GLN A 438 21.22 10.35 -13.33
CA GLN A 438 20.02 9.52 -13.42
C GLN A 438 18.74 10.36 -13.62
N ASN A 439 18.86 11.61 -14.09
CA ASN A 439 17.75 12.57 -14.27
C ASN A 439 17.02 12.97 -12.98
N ILE A 440 17.64 12.81 -11.81
CA ILE A 440 17.11 13.35 -10.55
C ILE A 440 17.70 14.75 -10.35
N CYS A 441 16.96 15.76 -10.79
CA CYS A 441 17.46 17.15 -10.87
C CYS A 441 17.03 18.05 -9.69
N ASP A 442 15.97 17.70 -8.95
CA ASP A 442 15.52 18.47 -7.78
C ASP A 442 16.19 17.93 -6.52
N VAL A 443 17.43 18.35 -6.31
CA VAL A 443 18.29 17.93 -5.18
C VAL A 443 18.64 19.15 -4.33
N ALA A 444 18.40 19.05 -3.03
CA ALA A 444 18.88 19.99 -2.03
C ALA A 444 19.97 19.32 -1.20
N ILE A 445 21.17 19.92 -1.18
CA ILE A 445 22.29 19.43 -0.37
C ILE A 445 22.27 20.14 0.97
N GLU A 446 22.32 19.36 2.05
CA GLU A 446 22.42 19.86 3.41
C GLU A 446 23.71 19.33 4.06
N PHE A 447 24.53 20.23 4.59
CA PHE A 447 25.73 19.84 5.31
C PHE A 447 25.41 19.68 6.80
N CYS A 448 25.82 18.55 7.34
CA CYS A 448 25.51 18.16 8.71
C CYS A 448 26.77 18.17 9.58
N ASP A 449 26.68 18.83 10.74
CA ASP A 449 27.70 18.81 11.78
C ASP A 449 27.16 18.06 13.00
N HIS A 450 27.00 16.75 12.83
CA HIS A 450 26.61 15.83 13.90
C HIS A 450 27.72 14.81 14.12
N PRO A 451 27.88 14.27 15.35
CA PRO A 451 28.87 13.24 15.60
C PRO A 451 28.60 11.99 14.76
N ALA A 452 29.67 11.29 14.35
CA ALA A 452 29.57 10.12 13.50
C ALA A 452 28.53 9.10 14.01
N GLY A 453 27.67 8.65 13.10
CA GLY A 453 26.61 7.69 13.39
C GLY A 453 25.36 8.28 14.05
N HIS A 454 25.14 9.60 14.07
CA HIS A 454 23.89 10.22 14.55
C HIS A 454 22.87 10.43 13.42
N VAL A 455 22.52 9.35 12.70
CA VAL A 455 21.62 9.37 11.54
C VAL A 455 20.25 10.00 11.86
N CYS A 456 19.72 9.76 13.05
CA CYS A 456 18.44 10.33 13.47
C CYS A 456 18.50 11.86 13.62
N ALA A 457 19.65 12.42 14.01
CA ALA A 457 19.84 13.87 14.07
C ALA A 457 19.89 14.49 12.66
N ILE A 458 20.54 13.79 11.73
CA ILE A 458 20.57 14.17 10.31
C ILE A 458 19.14 14.17 9.75
N TRP A 459 18.36 13.10 9.95
CA TRP A 459 16.97 13.02 9.51
C TRP A 459 16.10 14.15 10.07
N ARG A 460 16.25 14.52 11.35
CA ARG A 460 15.56 15.68 11.93
C ARG A 460 15.87 16.97 11.17
N GLN A 461 17.16 17.24 10.90
CA GLN A 461 17.59 18.46 10.22
C GLN A 461 17.00 18.57 8.82
N ILE A 462 17.12 17.53 8.01
CA ILE A 462 16.59 17.55 6.63
C ILE A 462 15.07 17.45 6.56
N ALA A 463 14.41 16.77 7.51
CA ALA A 463 12.95 16.77 7.61
C ALA A 463 12.42 18.19 7.89
N LYS A 464 13.04 18.91 8.82
CA LYS A 464 12.67 20.29 9.14
C LYS A 464 12.83 21.21 7.92
N ARG A 465 13.94 21.08 7.19
CA ARG A 465 14.18 21.82 5.94
C ARG A 465 13.11 21.51 4.89
N ALA A 466 12.79 20.24 4.70
CA ALA A 466 11.75 19.81 3.75
C ALA A 466 10.35 20.32 4.14
N TRP A 467 10.06 20.44 5.44
CA TRP A 467 8.82 21.01 5.95
C TRP A 467 8.73 22.52 5.69
N GLU A 468 9.82 23.26 5.87
CA GLU A 468 9.90 24.68 5.50
C GLU A 468 9.69 24.92 3.99
N ASP A 469 10.14 23.99 3.15
CA ASP A 469 9.92 23.98 1.70
C ASP A 469 8.48 23.56 1.28
N ARG A 470 7.62 23.28 2.28
CA ARG A 470 6.24 22.82 2.14
C ARG A 470 6.11 21.51 1.37
N CYS A 471 6.93 20.53 1.72
CA CYS A 471 6.73 19.15 1.23
C CYS A 471 5.54 18.50 1.94
N ASP A 472 4.79 17.67 1.21
CA ASP A 472 3.59 16.99 1.73
C ASP A 472 3.96 15.65 2.38
N TYR A 473 4.88 14.90 1.78
CA TYR A 473 5.33 13.60 2.28
C TYR A 473 6.82 13.59 2.58
N PHE A 474 7.19 12.83 3.62
CA PHE A 474 8.55 12.70 4.11
C PHE A 474 8.88 11.22 4.17
N VAL A 475 9.89 10.81 3.41
CA VAL A 475 10.30 9.43 3.24
C VAL A 475 11.70 9.30 3.81
N LEU A 476 11.85 8.62 4.95
CA LEU A 476 13.16 8.30 5.51
C LEU A 476 13.78 7.20 4.64
N MET A 477 15.01 7.41 4.15
CA MET A 477 15.73 6.43 3.32
C MET A 477 17.20 6.34 3.72
N GLY A 478 17.81 5.19 3.45
CA GLY A 478 19.27 5.00 3.40
C GLY A 478 19.76 5.01 1.95
N ASP A 479 21.03 5.38 1.73
CA ASP A 479 21.66 5.42 0.40
C ASP A 479 21.87 4.03 -0.23
N ASP A 480 21.70 2.98 0.55
CA ASP A 480 21.85 1.58 0.20
C ASP A 480 20.52 0.82 0.02
N VAL A 481 19.41 1.56 0.07
CA VAL A 481 18.07 1.02 -0.20
C VAL A 481 17.86 0.88 -1.71
N VAL A 482 17.21 -0.20 -2.12
CA VAL A 482 16.73 -0.39 -3.50
C VAL A 482 15.21 -0.48 -3.48
N LEU A 483 14.56 0.41 -4.24
CA LEU A 483 13.11 0.40 -4.46
C LEU A 483 12.76 -0.64 -5.54
N GLU A 484 11.97 -1.64 -5.19
CA GLU A 484 11.67 -2.76 -6.09
C GLU A 484 10.48 -2.45 -7.01
N ASP A 485 9.40 -1.93 -6.42
CA ASP A 485 8.09 -1.83 -7.05
C ASP A 485 7.79 -0.41 -7.58
N GLU A 486 7.25 -0.34 -8.81
CA GLU A 486 6.81 0.91 -9.45
C GLU A 486 5.52 1.43 -8.81
N GLY A 487 5.36 2.76 -8.70
CA GLY A 487 4.12 3.37 -8.21
C GLY A 487 3.96 3.34 -6.69
N TRP A 488 5.06 3.20 -5.93
CA TRP A 488 4.96 3.19 -4.48
C TRP A 488 4.49 4.55 -3.92
N ILE A 489 4.74 5.69 -4.58
CA ILE A 489 4.30 6.99 -4.05
C ILE A 489 2.77 7.08 -4.09
N ARG A 490 2.17 6.75 -5.24
CA ARG A 490 0.69 6.74 -5.38
C ARG A 490 0.06 5.72 -4.44
N ASP A 491 0.72 4.58 -4.19
CA ASP A 491 0.20 3.54 -3.30
C ASP A 491 0.24 4.01 -1.85
N ALA A 492 1.32 4.68 -1.43
CA ALA A 492 1.41 5.31 -0.11
C ALA A 492 0.35 6.40 0.06
N HIS A 493 0.22 7.30 -0.91
CA HIS A 493 -0.80 8.36 -0.93
C HIS A 493 -2.21 7.78 -0.79
N THR A 494 -2.52 6.76 -1.61
CA THR A 494 -3.80 6.04 -1.55
C THR A 494 -4.02 5.41 -0.18
N GLU A 495 -2.98 4.89 0.47
CA GLU A 495 -3.12 4.24 1.76
C GLU A 495 -3.33 5.21 2.92
N PHE A 496 -2.81 6.43 2.83
CA PHE A 496 -3.20 7.52 3.71
C PHE A 496 -4.68 7.89 3.53
N ALA A 497 -5.17 8.00 2.28
CA ALA A 497 -6.57 8.28 2.00
C ALA A 497 -7.52 7.16 2.49
N ARG A 498 -7.16 5.89 2.29
CA ARG A 498 -7.92 4.74 2.81
C ARG A 498 -7.92 4.71 4.33
N THR A 499 -6.79 5.02 4.96
CA THR A 499 -6.69 5.09 6.41
C THR A 499 -7.60 6.18 6.97
N ALA A 500 -7.58 7.37 6.39
CA ALA A 500 -8.47 8.48 6.76
C ALA A 500 -9.96 8.09 6.67
N LEU A 501 -10.37 7.44 5.57
CA LEU A 501 -11.74 6.95 5.40
C LEU A 501 -12.12 5.88 6.43
N ARG A 502 -11.20 4.97 6.74
CA ARG A 502 -11.44 3.85 7.68
C ARG A 502 -11.52 4.30 9.13
N THR A 503 -10.65 5.23 9.55
CA THR A 503 -10.52 5.63 10.96
C THR A 503 -11.26 6.92 11.28
N GLY A 504 -11.65 7.69 10.27
CA GLY A 504 -12.19 9.04 10.43
C GLY A 504 -11.10 10.09 10.72
N ALA A 505 -9.81 9.69 10.70
CA ALA A 505 -8.70 10.61 10.94
C ALA A 505 -8.48 11.58 9.76
N PRO A 506 -7.87 12.75 10.00
CA PRO A 506 -7.52 13.67 8.91
C PRO A 506 -6.63 12.98 7.86
N HIS A 507 -6.76 13.39 6.60
CA HIS A 507 -5.87 12.92 5.54
C HIS A 507 -4.40 13.19 5.91
N GLY A 508 -3.55 12.18 5.75
CA GLY A 508 -2.13 12.26 6.11
C GLY A 508 -1.82 11.96 7.58
N PHE A 509 -2.82 11.86 8.46
CA PHE A 509 -2.60 11.44 9.84
C PHE A 509 -2.23 9.95 9.89
N GLY A 510 -0.97 9.63 10.22
CA GLY A 510 -0.50 8.26 10.30
C GLY A 510 0.93 8.04 9.82
N CYS A 511 1.23 6.77 9.58
CA CYS A 511 2.51 6.30 9.05
C CYS A 511 2.29 5.12 8.11
N VAL A 512 2.97 5.12 6.95
CA VAL A 512 2.98 3.99 6.00
C VAL A 512 4.41 3.48 5.86
N ALA A 513 4.67 2.20 6.08
CA ALA A 513 6.02 1.62 6.04
C ALA A 513 6.16 0.60 4.90
N PHE A 514 7.35 0.50 4.31
CA PHE A 514 7.66 -0.47 3.25
C PHE A 514 7.70 -1.90 3.76
N THR A 515 7.46 -2.84 2.84
CA THR A 515 7.74 -4.25 3.07
C THR A 515 9.19 -4.55 2.72
N ASP A 516 10.04 -4.69 3.74
CA ASP A 516 11.45 -5.03 3.56
C ASP A 516 11.62 -6.53 3.30
N ILE A 517 12.11 -6.88 2.11
CA ILE A 517 12.37 -8.28 1.75
C ILE A 517 13.70 -8.80 2.30
N SER A 518 14.61 -7.90 2.70
CA SER A 518 15.82 -8.26 3.46
C SER A 518 15.48 -8.57 4.92
N PHE A 519 14.48 -7.89 5.49
CA PHE A 519 13.99 -8.09 6.86
C PHE A 519 12.47 -8.20 6.98
N PRO A 520 11.91 -9.38 6.67
CA PRO A 520 10.47 -9.59 6.74
C PRO A 520 9.90 -9.31 8.16
N GLY A 521 8.79 -8.57 8.21
CA GLY A 521 8.01 -8.35 9.45
C GLY A 521 8.49 -7.20 10.33
N MET A 522 9.46 -6.41 9.88
CA MET A 522 9.84 -5.15 10.53
C MET A 522 9.31 -3.96 9.71
N PRO A 523 8.59 -3.00 10.33
CA PRO A 523 8.31 -1.74 9.67
C PRO A 523 9.61 -0.96 9.53
N THR A 524 10.08 -0.77 8.31
CA THR A 524 11.29 0.00 7.99
C THR A 524 10.95 1.14 7.04
N PHE A 525 11.74 2.21 7.13
CA PHE A 525 11.65 3.39 6.25
C PHE A 525 10.23 3.98 6.17
N PRO A 526 9.65 4.41 7.30
CA PRO A 526 8.30 4.96 7.33
C PRO A 526 8.17 6.23 6.48
N ILE A 527 7.01 6.35 5.85
CA ILE A 527 6.52 7.52 5.16
C ILE A 527 5.54 8.22 6.10
N VAL A 528 5.75 9.51 6.35
CA VAL A 528 4.83 10.36 7.11
C VAL A 528 4.40 11.57 6.26
N HIS A 529 3.21 12.11 6.53
CA HIS A 529 2.72 13.33 5.92
C HIS A 529 3.16 14.57 6.72
N CYS A 530 3.06 15.77 6.13
CA CYS A 530 3.34 17.05 6.79
C CYS A 530 2.55 17.24 8.09
N THR A 531 1.38 16.60 8.21
CA THR A 531 0.59 16.56 9.44
C THR A 531 1.39 16.05 10.64
N HIS A 532 2.30 15.09 10.47
CA HIS A 532 3.18 14.65 11.56
C HIS A 532 4.09 15.79 12.03
N LEU A 533 4.73 16.48 11.08
CA LEU A 533 5.62 17.60 11.38
C LEU A 533 4.84 18.77 11.99
N ASP A 534 3.58 18.99 11.60
CA ASP A 534 2.72 20.00 12.21
C ASP A 534 2.38 19.67 13.68
N ILE A 535 2.18 18.39 14.01
CA ILE A 535 1.95 17.92 15.39
C ILE A 535 3.19 18.17 16.26
N PHE A 536 4.37 17.90 15.72
CA PHE A 536 5.64 17.92 16.44
C PHE A 536 6.52 19.14 16.12
N ASN A 537 5.95 20.19 15.53
CA ASN A 537 6.64 21.45 15.22
C ASN A 537 7.96 21.27 14.42
N GLY A 538 7.93 20.43 13.40
CA GLY A 538 9.04 20.16 12.50
C GLY A 538 9.96 19.00 12.92
N ASP A 539 9.76 18.40 14.08
CA ASP A 539 10.52 17.23 14.52
C ASP A 539 9.90 15.92 13.99
N ILE A 540 10.70 15.14 13.25
CA ILE A 540 10.24 13.85 12.70
C ILE A 540 10.41 12.68 13.66
N ILE A 541 11.40 12.74 14.56
CA ILE A 541 11.68 11.72 15.58
C ILE A 541 12.33 12.38 16.81
N PRO A 542 12.03 11.93 18.04
CA PRO A 542 12.61 12.47 19.27
C PRO A 542 14.15 12.50 19.31
N GLU A 543 14.71 13.52 19.96
CA GLU A 543 16.17 13.73 20.08
C GLU A 543 16.95 12.58 20.70
N VAL A 544 16.28 11.78 21.55
CA VAL A 544 16.90 10.63 22.24
C VAL A 544 17.42 9.56 21.27
N PHE A 545 16.85 9.47 20.07
CA PHE A 545 17.26 8.50 19.05
C PHE A 545 18.54 8.96 18.34
N ILE A 546 19.51 8.04 18.25
CA ILE A 546 20.83 8.26 17.64
C ILE A 546 20.88 7.66 16.22
N ASN A 547 20.73 6.33 16.09
CA ASN A 547 20.75 5.64 14.79
C ASN A 547 19.86 4.40 14.72
N GLN A 548 19.09 4.12 15.76
CA GLN A 548 18.13 3.01 15.81
C GLN A 548 16.81 3.51 16.40
N ASP A 549 15.80 2.66 16.31
CA ASP A 549 14.49 2.80 16.94
C ASP A 549 13.57 3.92 16.41
N GLY A 550 14.03 4.78 15.49
CA GLY A 550 13.20 5.82 14.85
C GLY A 550 12.03 5.26 14.03
N ASP A 551 12.30 4.27 13.17
CA ASP A 551 11.29 3.59 12.36
C ASP A 551 10.21 2.89 13.19
N PRO A 552 10.55 1.99 14.14
CA PRO A 552 9.53 1.35 14.97
C PRO A 552 8.83 2.36 15.89
N PHE A 553 9.47 3.46 16.29
CA PHE A 553 8.82 4.52 17.08
C PHE A 553 7.64 5.13 16.32
N LEU A 554 7.84 5.58 15.08
CA LEU A 554 6.78 6.17 14.25
C LEU A 554 5.63 5.19 14.03
N TYR A 555 5.95 3.94 13.73
CA TYR A 555 4.95 2.90 13.53
C TYR A 555 4.15 2.62 14.81
N GLN A 556 4.80 2.52 15.97
CA GLN A 556 4.12 2.25 17.24
C GLN A 556 3.29 3.44 17.73
N LEU A 557 3.70 4.67 17.44
CA LEU A 557 2.93 5.87 17.77
C LEU A 557 1.55 5.83 17.09
N TYR A 558 1.52 5.78 15.76
CA TYR A 558 0.26 5.87 15.01
C TYR A 558 -0.60 4.60 15.04
N ARG A 559 -0.04 3.46 15.45
CA ARG A 559 -0.79 2.22 15.69
C ARG A 559 -1.87 2.44 16.76
N ARG A 560 -1.66 3.34 17.72
CA ARG A 560 -2.61 3.68 18.78
C ARG A 560 -3.91 4.29 18.26
N TRP A 561 -3.99 4.66 16.99
CA TRP A 561 -5.22 5.10 16.31
C TRP A 561 -5.56 4.25 15.08
N ASP A 562 -4.91 3.08 14.93
CA ASP A 562 -5.02 2.23 13.74
C ASP A 562 -4.65 2.95 12.43
N CYS A 563 -3.73 3.91 12.55
CA CYS A 563 -3.24 4.77 11.48
C CYS A 563 -1.80 4.43 11.04
N SER A 564 -1.28 3.27 11.45
CA SER A 564 -0.03 2.70 10.93
C SER A 564 -0.31 1.54 9.99
N ARG A 565 0.31 1.52 8.80
CA ARG A 565 0.14 0.44 7.83
C ARG A 565 1.47 0.06 7.19
N MET A 566 1.64 -1.23 6.94
CA MET A 566 2.59 -1.69 5.93
C MET A 566 1.82 -1.83 4.62
N PHE A 567 2.43 -1.35 3.52
CA PHE A 567 1.86 -1.48 2.18
C PHE A 567 2.67 -2.45 1.31
N ALA A 568 2.11 -2.79 0.15
CA ALA A 568 2.64 -3.85 -0.71
C ALA A 568 3.98 -3.51 -1.37
N ALA A 569 4.36 -2.23 -1.45
CA ALA A 569 5.60 -1.83 -2.08
C ALA A 569 6.81 -2.35 -1.28
N ARG A 570 7.73 -2.98 -2.00
CA ARG A 570 8.89 -3.65 -1.44
C ARG A 570 10.17 -2.84 -1.64
N ILE A 571 11.06 -3.05 -0.69
CA ILE A 571 12.44 -2.57 -0.73
C ILE A 571 13.39 -3.69 -0.34
N SER A 572 14.62 -3.61 -0.83
CA SER A 572 15.73 -4.39 -0.32
C SER A 572 16.79 -3.46 0.27
N ASN A 573 17.43 -3.93 1.35
CA ASN A 573 18.48 -3.19 2.06
C ASN A 573 19.79 -4.00 2.11
N GLY A 574 20.91 -3.35 1.79
CA GLY A 574 22.26 -3.90 1.77
C GLY A 574 22.98 -3.85 3.12
N ILE A 575 23.27 -2.66 3.65
CA ILE A 575 24.16 -2.40 4.81
C ILE A 575 23.38 -2.29 6.12
N GLY A 576 23.87 -2.96 7.17
CA GLY A 576 23.05 -3.24 8.36
C GLY A 576 21.93 -4.26 8.10
N GLY A 577 21.81 -4.65 6.81
CA GLY A 577 20.98 -5.62 6.17
C GLY A 577 21.57 -7.01 6.12
N SER A 578 22.01 -7.34 4.91
CA SER A 578 22.79 -8.52 4.59
C SER A 578 24.29 -8.31 4.87
N MET A 579 24.74 -7.06 5.04
CA MET A 579 26.12 -6.68 5.33
C MET A 579 26.26 -5.99 6.70
N PRO A 580 27.46 -5.98 7.31
CA PRO A 580 27.71 -5.31 8.58
C PRO A 580 27.29 -3.83 8.54
N ALA A 581 26.74 -3.32 9.64
CA ALA A 581 26.35 -1.92 9.75
C ALA A 581 27.57 -0.98 9.71
N ARG A 582 27.45 0.17 9.03
CA ARG A 582 28.50 1.22 8.97
C ARG A 582 28.90 1.75 10.34
N TYR A 583 27.95 1.78 11.28
CA TYR A 583 28.13 2.24 12.64
C TYR A 583 27.61 1.21 13.64
N GLN A 584 28.14 1.23 14.85
CA GLN A 584 27.59 0.44 15.95
C GLN A 584 26.13 0.86 16.21
N GLN A 585 25.23 -0.12 16.20
CA GLN A 585 23.81 0.09 16.51
C GLN A 585 23.64 0.52 17.96
N ARG A 586 22.95 1.64 18.20
CA ARG A 586 22.70 2.19 19.53
C ARG A 586 21.20 2.28 19.77
N HIS A 587 20.66 1.28 20.46
CA HIS A 587 19.26 1.25 20.88
C HIS A 587 19.03 2.10 22.13
N VAL A 588 17.93 2.84 22.15
CA VAL A 588 17.53 3.67 23.29
C VAL A 588 16.80 2.81 24.31
N LYS A 589 17.35 2.64 25.50
CA LYS A 589 16.65 1.90 26.56
C LYS A 589 15.39 2.65 27.00
N GLY A 590 14.27 1.94 27.07
CA GLY A 590 13.01 2.47 27.59
C GLY A 590 12.27 3.46 26.69
N TRP A 591 12.64 3.58 25.40
CA TRP A 591 11.98 4.53 24.49
C TRP A 591 10.47 4.26 24.32
N THR A 592 10.06 3.01 24.50
CA THR A 592 8.66 2.57 24.42
C THR A 592 7.80 3.10 25.57
N PHE A 593 8.41 3.66 26.62
CA PHE A 593 7.75 4.34 27.74
C PHE A 593 7.81 5.86 27.54
N GLY A 594 8.58 6.58 28.35
CA GLY A 594 8.61 8.06 28.40
C GLY A 594 8.58 8.78 27.04
N PRO A 595 9.48 8.48 26.10
CA PRO A 595 9.47 9.10 24.77
C PRO A 595 8.18 8.84 23.98
N LEU A 596 7.70 7.59 23.94
CA LEU A 596 6.47 7.20 23.23
C LEU A 596 5.21 7.73 23.93
N ASP A 597 5.17 7.74 25.26
CA ASP A 597 4.07 8.26 26.05
C ASP A 597 3.93 9.78 25.86
N LYS A 598 5.05 10.51 25.86
CA LYS A 598 5.06 11.95 25.56
C LYS A 598 4.53 12.23 24.15
N ALA A 599 5.01 11.48 23.15
CA ALA A 599 4.55 11.65 21.77
C ALA A 599 3.07 11.28 21.60
N THR A 600 2.62 10.24 22.31
CA THR A 600 1.20 9.85 22.34
C THR A 600 0.34 10.98 22.90
N ALA A 601 0.73 11.56 24.05
CA ALA A 601 0.00 12.66 24.68
C ALA A 601 -0.05 13.91 23.79
N THR A 602 1.05 14.30 23.15
CA THR A 602 1.08 15.41 22.17
C THR A 602 0.12 15.16 21.01
N THR A 603 0.09 13.94 20.49
CA THR A 603 -0.80 13.56 19.38
C THR A 603 -2.27 13.55 19.82
N GLU A 604 -2.58 13.06 21.02
CA GLU A 604 -3.93 13.12 21.60
C GLU A 604 -4.40 14.57 21.78
N GLU A 605 -3.56 15.45 22.32
CA GLU A 605 -3.89 16.86 22.50
C GLU A 605 -4.18 17.55 21.16
N TRP A 606 -3.39 17.24 20.13
CA TRP A 606 -3.64 17.74 18.78
C TRP A 606 -4.96 17.23 18.22
N LEU A 607 -5.24 15.92 18.31
CA LEU A 607 -6.51 15.35 17.85
C LEU A 607 -7.72 15.94 18.58
N LEU A 608 -7.63 16.16 19.89
CA LEU A 608 -8.71 16.79 20.66
C LEU A 608 -9.07 18.19 20.14
N ARG A 609 -8.08 18.93 19.60
CA ARG A 609 -8.30 20.27 19.03
C ARG A 609 -8.85 20.24 17.61
N PHE A 610 -8.39 19.33 16.76
CA PHE A 610 -8.68 19.34 15.32
C PHE A 610 -9.69 18.28 14.86
N CYS A 611 -9.74 17.11 15.52
CA CYS A 611 -10.59 15.99 15.15
C CYS A 611 -10.98 15.13 16.37
N PRO A 612 -11.82 15.64 17.30
CA PRO A 612 -12.10 14.99 18.59
C PRO A 612 -12.84 13.66 18.49
N ALA A 613 -13.39 13.32 17.32
CA ALA A 613 -14.05 12.03 17.08
C ALA A 613 -13.06 10.85 17.01
N VAL A 614 -11.78 11.12 16.76
CA VAL A 614 -10.74 10.10 16.61
C VAL A 614 -10.17 9.76 17.99
N LEU A 615 -10.53 8.58 18.51
CA LEU A 615 -10.16 8.15 19.85
C LEU A 615 -8.97 7.18 19.84
N ARG A 616 -8.15 7.24 20.90
CA ARG A 616 -7.06 6.29 21.13
C ARG A 616 -7.63 4.88 21.35
N LYS A 617 -7.04 3.90 20.67
CA LYS A 617 -7.29 2.47 20.84
C LYS A 617 -6.39 1.90 21.94
N LEU A 618 -6.91 0.90 22.65
CA LEU A 618 -6.11 0.14 23.62
C LEU A 618 -5.05 -0.67 22.87
N THR A 619 -3.83 -0.70 23.38
CA THR A 619 -2.77 -1.57 22.84
C THR A 619 -2.58 -2.79 23.73
N LEU A 620 -2.80 -3.99 23.19
CA LEU A 620 -2.63 -5.28 23.86
C LEU A 620 -1.82 -6.23 22.97
N ASP A 621 -0.58 -6.51 23.34
CA ASP A 621 0.29 -7.44 22.60
C ASP A 621 0.22 -8.86 23.18
N VAL A 622 0.39 -9.86 22.32
CA VAL A 622 0.45 -11.29 22.70
C VAL A 622 1.90 -11.73 22.64
N VAL A 623 2.45 -12.22 23.76
CA VAL A 623 3.83 -12.74 23.82
C VAL A 623 3.81 -14.26 23.98
N ILE A 624 4.49 -14.96 23.07
CA ILE A 624 4.47 -16.42 22.97
C ILE A 624 5.91 -16.96 22.96
N PRO A 625 6.42 -17.48 24.09
CA PRO A 625 7.67 -18.24 24.09
C PRO A 625 7.41 -19.61 23.43
N SER A 626 8.16 -19.96 22.40
CA SER A 626 8.01 -21.26 21.72
C SER A 626 9.32 -22.01 21.63
N PHE A 627 9.36 -23.20 22.24
CA PHE A 627 10.51 -24.11 22.12
C PHE A 627 10.32 -25.12 20.98
N ARG A 628 9.09 -25.58 20.75
CA ARG A 628 8.80 -26.66 19.79
C ARG A 628 8.33 -26.16 18.44
N VAL A 629 7.87 -24.91 18.35
CA VAL A 629 7.36 -24.28 17.12
C VAL A 629 6.26 -25.12 16.45
N GLN A 630 5.20 -25.44 17.22
CA GLN A 630 4.10 -26.28 16.72
C GLN A 630 2.99 -25.43 16.11
N LEU A 631 2.91 -25.41 14.78
CA LEU A 631 1.92 -24.62 14.03
C LEU A 631 0.47 -24.92 14.45
N ARG A 632 0.11 -26.16 14.78
CA ARG A 632 -1.25 -26.51 15.25
C ARG A 632 -1.74 -25.70 16.46
N PHE A 633 -0.83 -25.19 17.29
CA PHE A 633 -1.15 -24.35 18.45
C PHE A 633 -0.90 -22.86 18.16
N LEU A 634 0.18 -22.54 17.43
CA LEU A 634 0.50 -21.16 17.08
C LEU A 634 -0.53 -20.54 16.11
N GLU A 635 -1.08 -21.31 15.17
CA GLU A 635 -2.05 -20.80 14.19
C GLU A 635 -3.35 -20.28 14.82
N PRO A 636 -4.03 -21.02 15.72
CA PRO A 636 -5.16 -20.49 16.47
C PRO A 636 -4.85 -19.19 17.21
N ILE A 637 -3.68 -19.09 17.86
CA ILE A 637 -3.28 -17.88 18.59
C ILE A 637 -3.08 -16.71 17.62
N LEU A 638 -2.35 -16.92 16.53
CA LEU A 638 -2.10 -15.91 15.50
C LEU A 638 -3.36 -15.49 14.73
N ASN A 639 -4.46 -16.25 14.83
CA ASN A 639 -5.74 -15.94 14.20
C ASN A 639 -6.70 -15.18 15.11
N LEU A 640 -6.35 -14.97 16.39
CA LEU A 640 -7.14 -14.15 17.31
C LEU A 640 -7.37 -12.75 16.74
N LYS A 641 -8.59 -12.23 16.90
CA LYS A 641 -8.98 -10.90 16.40
C LYS A 641 -9.27 -9.97 17.58
N PRO A 642 -8.60 -8.80 17.67
CA PRO A 642 -8.99 -7.77 18.63
C PRO A 642 -10.31 -7.12 18.21
N SER A 643 -10.93 -6.37 19.12
CA SER A 643 -12.09 -5.54 18.76
C SER A 643 -11.67 -4.34 17.90
N SER A 644 -12.65 -3.58 17.39
CA SER A 644 -12.38 -2.35 16.64
C SER A 644 -11.69 -1.26 17.49
N THR A 645 -11.74 -1.35 18.82
CA THR A 645 -11.16 -0.39 19.76
C THR A 645 -9.83 -0.83 20.37
N CYS A 646 -9.29 -1.96 19.94
CA CYS A 646 -7.99 -2.47 20.38
C CYS A 646 -7.08 -2.78 19.18
N THR A 647 -5.78 -2.62 19.35
CA THR A 647 -4.79 -3.09 18.39
C THR A 647 -3.85 -4.08 19.04
N THR A 648 -3.48 -5.12 18.31
CA THR A 648 -2.67 -6.23 18.82
C THR A 648 -1.52 -6.55 17.88
N MET A 649 -0.37 -6.87 18.47
CA MET A 649 0.72 -7.54 17.79
C MET A 649 1.02 -8.87 18.47
N PHE A 650 1.43 -9.84 17.68
CA PHE A 650 1.85 -11.16 18.13
C PHE A 650 3.37 -11.24 18.09
N ILE A 651 4.00 -11.52 19.23
CA ILE A 651 5.44 -11.59 19.39
C ILE A 651 5.81 -13.02 19.77
N ILE A 652 6.36 -13.76 18.82
CA ILE A 652 6.82 -15.13 19.00
C ILE A 652 8.33 -15.11 19.23
N ILE A 653 8.75 -15.66 20.37
CA ILE A 653 10.16 -15.86 20.68
C ILE A 653 10.49 -17.36 20.57
N ILE A 654 11.15 -17.73 19.48
CA ILE A 654 11.66 -19.09 19.23
C ILE A 654 12.89 -19.32 20.11
N ASP A 655 12.73 -20.13 21.14
CA ASP A 655 13.80 -20.43 22.10
C ASP A 655 14.77 -21.51 21.60
N ASN A 656 14.30 -22.42 20.73
CA ASN A 656 15.14 -23.42 20.09
C ASN A 656 15.55 -22.97 18.67
N PRO A 657 16.75 -22.40 18.47
CA PRO A 657 17.19 -21.97 17.15
C PRO A 657 17.27 -23.10 16.12
N HIS A 658 17.40 -24.35 16.57
CA HIS A 658 17.53 -25.52 15.70
C HIS A 658 16.19 -26.17 15.34
N SER A 659 15.05 -25.59 15.73
CA SER A 659 13.75 -26.15 15.35
C SER A 659 13.53 -26.03 13.82
N PRO A 660 13.32 -27.14 13.10
CA PRO A 660 13.14 -27.10 11.64
C PRO A 660 11.82 -26.41 11.23
N ALA A 661 10.81 -26.43 12.11
CA ALA A 661 9.51 -25.80 11.87
C ALA A 661 9.56 -24.26 11.89
N ARG A 662 10.70 -23.64 12.27
CA ARG A 662 10.89 -22.18 12.23
C ARG A 662 10.68 -21.61 10.83
N PHE A 663 11.21 -22.29 9.81
CA PHE A 663 11.16 -21.80 8.44
C PHE A 663 9.73 -21.85 7.88
N GLU A 664 8.93 -22.83 8.30
CA GLU A 664 7.53 -22.92 7.94
C GLU A 664 6.69 -21.82 8.59
N LEU A 665 6.95 -21.53 9.89
CA LEU A 665 6.32 -20.42 10.59
C LEU A 665 6.67 -19.07 9.93
N GLU A 666 7.95 -18.84 9.64
CA GLU A 666 8.43 -17.62 8.98
C GLU A 666 7.83 -17.47 7.59
N ALA A 667 7.85 -18.52 6.75
CA ALA A 667 7.28 -18.48 5.42
C ALA A 667 5.78 -18.14 5.42
N LYS A 668 5.04 -18.61 6.44
CA LYS A 668 3.58 -18.40 6.54
C LYS A 668 3.20 -17.07 7.17
N PHE A 669 3.98 -16.57 8.13
CA PHE A 669 3.55 -15.45 8.98
C PHE A 669 4.54 -14.28 9.09
N ALA A 670 5.79 -14.39 8.64
CA ALA A 670 6.75 -13.28 8.77
C ALA A 670 6.38 -12.06 7.92
N SER A 671 5.58 -12.23 6.86
CA SER A 671 5.07 -11.12 6.04
C SER A 671 3.89 -10.37 6.68
N ARG A 672 3.32 -10.89 7.78
CA ARG A 672 2.21 -10.22 8.46
C ARG A 672 2.74 -9.04 9.29
N PRO A 673 2.17 -7.82 9.12
CA PRO A 673 2.62 -6.64 9.84
C PRO A 673 2.32 -6.68 11.34
N ASP A 674 1.36 -7.52 11.75
CA ASP A 674 0.97 -7.71 13.14
C ASP A 674 1.74 -8.86 13.83
N VAL A 675 2.68 -9.52 13.14
CA VAL A 675 3.44 -10.66 13.69
C VAL A 675 4.94 -10.38 13.69
N ARG A 676 5.58 -10.54 14.85
CA ARG A 676 7.03 -10.51 15.03
C ARG A 676 7.53 -11.88 15.45
N ILE A 677 8.44 -12.45 14.66
CA ILE A 677 9.13 -13.69 14.98
C ILE A 677 10.58 -13.33 15.33
N ARG A 678 11.06 -13.83 16.46
CA ARG A 678 12.45 -13.65 16.92
C ARG A 678 13.00 -14.99 17.37
N THR A 679 14.27 -15.24 17.08
CA THR A 679 14.93 -16.49 17.46
C THR A 679 16.06 -16.20 18.43
N ASN A 680 16.13 -16.93 19.55
CA ASN A 680 17.25 -16.89 20.48
C ASN A 680 18.44 -17.67 19.91
N ASP A 681 19.67 -17.20 20.15
CA ASP A 681 20.89 -17.88 19.66
C ASP A 681 21.11 -19.26 20.28
N LYS A 682 20.47 -19.51 21.42
CA LYS A 682 20.48 -20.77 22.16
C LYS A 682 19.20 -20.90 22.98
N ASN A 683 18.92 -22.11 23.46
CA ASN A 683 17.86 -22.35 24.44
C ASN A 683 18.19 -21.60 25.75
N LEU A 684 17.46 -20.51 26.00
CA LEU A 684 17.53 -19.72 27.23
C LEU A 684 16.40 -20.07 28.21
N GLY A 685 15.33 -20.70 27.74
CA GLY A 685 14.16 -21.08 28.52
C GLY A 685 13.01 -20.08 28.40
N ALA A 686 11.85 -20.46 28.98
CA ALA A 686 10.62 -19.67 28.89
C ALA A 686 10.75 -18.29 29.54
N SER A 687 11.34 -18.18 30.74
CA SER A 687 11.53 -16.90 31.44
C SER A 687 12.29 -15.87 30.61
N ALA A 688 13.46 -16.25 30.09
CA ALA A 688 14.27 -15.38 29.24
C ALA A 688 13.55 -15.00 27.93
N SER A 689 12.80 -15.95 27.36
CA SER A 689 12.01 -15.72 26.15
C SER A 689 10.84 -14.77 26.41
N ARG A 690 10.16 -14.86 27.56
CA ARG A 690 9.10 -13.91 27.96
C ARG A 690 9.68 -12.52 28.20
N ASN A 691 10.84 -12.41 28.86
CA ASN A 691 11.54 -11.13 29.06
C ASN A 691 11.89 -10.48 27.70
N ARG A 692 12.42 -11.26 26.76
CA ARG A 692 12.68 -10.78 25.40
C ARG A 692 11.40 -10.30 24.71
N GLY A 693 10.31 -11.08 24.80
CA GLY A 693 9.02 -10.69 24.23
C GLY A 693 8.45 -9.41 24.85
N MET A 694 8.63 -9.20 26.16
CA MET A 694 8.28 -7.95 26.83
C MET A 694 9.07 -6.76 26.31
N MET A 695 10.38 -6.92 26.09
CA MET A 695 11.24 -5.86 25.55
C MET A 695 10.88 -5.49 24.11
N GLU A 696 10.41 -6.45 23.31
CA GLU A 696 9.96 -6.23 21.93
C GLU A 696 8.60 -5.51 21.84
N SER A 697 7.80 -5.53 22.91
CA SER A 697 6.47 -4.91 22.93
C SER A 697 6.53 -3.41 23.24
N ALA A 698 5.67 -2.65 22.56
CA ALA A 698 5.41 -1.24 22.83
C ALA A 698 3.95 -0.98 23.24
N ALA A 699 3.19 -2.03 23.56
CA ALA A 699 1.80 -1.96 24.00
C ALA A 699 1.66 -1.65 25.50
N GLU A 700 0.57 -1.01 25.89
CA GLU A 700 0.20 -0.73 27.28
C GLU A 700 0.01 -2.01 28.10
N TRP A 701 -0.46 -3.08 27.45
CA TRP A 701 -0.73 -4.38 28.06
C TRP A 701 -0.12 -5.51 27.24
N ILE A 702 0.26 -6.57 27.95
CA ILE A 702 0.76 -7.82 27.36
C ILE A 702 -0.09 -8.96 27.88
N ILE A 703 -0.46 -9.90 27.02
CA ILE A 703 -0.95 -11.23 27.40
C ILE A 703 0.10 -12.27 27.06
N PHE A 704 0.54 -13.03 28.05
CA PHE A 704 1.38 -14.20 27.86
C PHE A 704 0.52 -15.41 27.55
N LEU A 705 0.89 -16.13 26.50
CA LEU A 705 0.29 -17.40 26.10
C LEU A 705 1.39 -18.41 25.83
N ASP A 706 1.18 -19.67 26.21
CA ASP A 706 2.12 -20.75 25.94
C ASP A 706 1.96 -21.32 24.51
N ASP A 707 2.99 -22.02 24.01
CA ASP A 707 3.00 -22.58 22.66
C ASP A 707 2.24 -23.91 22.49
N ASP A 708 1.56 -24.37 23.54
CA ASP A 708 0.81 -25.62 23.58
C ASP A 708 -0.63 -25.48 24.07
N ILE A 709 -1.21 -24.28 24.00
CA ILE A 709 -2.62 -24.01 24.36
C ILE A 709 -3.52 -23.80 23.14
N ALA A 710 -4.83 -23.94 23.34
CA ALA A 710 -5.87 -23.56 22.40
C ALA A 710 -6.71 -22.40 22.99
N PRO A 711 -6.63 -21.18 22.44
CA PRO A 711 -7.39 -20.04 22.95
C PRO A 711 -8.84 -20.06 22.46
N GLN A 712 -9.77 -19.47 23.22
CA GLN A 712 -11.09 -19.16 22.68
C GLN A 712 -10.98 -18.07 21.59
N PRO A 713 -11.80 -18.12 20.52
CA PRO A 713 -11.70 -17.16 19.42
C PRO A 713 -11.86 -15.69 19.82
N ASP A 714 -12.59 -15.42 20.90
CA ASP A 714 -12.88 -14.07 21.42
C ASP A 714 -11.99 -13.66 22.61
N LEU A 715 -10.88 -14.39 22.86
CA LEU A 715 -9.96 -14.17 23.98
C LEU A 715 -9.54 -12.70 24.12
N LEU A 716 -9.10 -12.06 23.03
CA LEU A 716 -8.62 -10.67 23.05
C LEU A 716 -9.74 -9.66 23.34
N ILE A 717 -10.96 -9.93 22.87
CA ILE A 717 -12.13 -9.07 23.13
C ILE A 717 -12.49 -9.12 24.62
N LYS A 718 -12.45 -10.33 25.21
CA LYS A 718 -12.69 -10.51 26.64
C LYS A 718 -11.58 -9.92 27.50
N ALA A 719 -10.32 -10.07 27.08
CA ALA A 719 -9.17 -9.44 27.73
C ALA A 719 -9.29 -7.91 27.73
N GLU A 720 -9.63 -7.31 26.59
CA GLU A 720 -9.87 -5.86 26.51
C GLU A 720 -11.01 -5.42 27.45
N LYS A 721 -12.11 -6.17 27.51
CA LYS A 721 -13.25 -5.84 28.38
C LYS A 721 -12.85 -5.76 29.85
N VAL A 722 -12.05 -6.71 30.35
CA VAL A 722 -11.61 -6.70 31.76
C VAL A 722 -10.59 -5.58 32.04
N ILE A 723 -9.69 -5.31 31.09
CA ILE A 723 -8.72 -4.20 31.17
C ILE A 723 -9.46 -2.86 31.27
N ARG A 724 -10.45 -2.63 30.41
CA ARG A 724 -11.22 -1.38 30.40
C ARG A 724 -12.08 -1.20 31.65
N ALA A 725 -12.58 -2.29 32.22
CA ALA A 725 -13.33 -2.26 33.47
C ALA A 725 -12.44 -1.91 34.67
N ASN A 726 -11.17 -2.29 34.65
CA ASN A 726 -10.22 -2.10 35.76
C ASN A 726 -8.87 -1.55 35.27
N PRO A 727 -8.80 -0.33 34.71
CA PRO A 727 -7.58 0.19 34.09
C PRO A 727 -6.44 0.44 35.09
N GLY A 728 -6.73 0.50 36.39
CA GLY A 728 -5.76 0.67 37.47
C GLY A 728 -5.15 -0.64 38.00
N ALA A 729 -5.58 -1.82 37.51
CA ALA A 729 -5.03 -3.11 37.94
C ALA A 729 -3.58 -3.29 37.47
N VAL A 730 -2.81 -4.07 38.24
CA VAL A 730 -1.44 -4.47 37.86
C VAL A 730 -1.45 -5.50 36.72
N GLY A 731 -2.49 -6.33 36.68
CA GLY A 731 -2.66 -7.39 35.70
C GLY A 731 -3.96 -8.17 35.92
N PHE A 732 -4.18 -9.17 35.07
CA PHE A 732 -5.32 -10.07 35.17
C PHE A 732 -4.88 -11.52 35.01
N ILE A 733 -5.54 -12.42 35.73
CA ILE A 733 -5.29 -13.85 35.67
C ILE A 733 -6.45 -14.50 34.93
N GLY A 734 -6.18 -15.06 33.77
CA GLY A 734 -7.14 -15.83 33.00
C GLY A 734 -7.14 -17.30 33.41
N ASN A 735 -8.10 -18.07 32.89
CA ASN A 735 -8.19 -19.50 33.13
C ASN A 735 -7.49 -20.30 32.03
N ALA A 736 -6.82 -21.37 32.43
CA ALA A 736 -6.27 -22.39 31.56
C ALA A 736 -6.89 -23.75 31.91
N GLN A 737 -7.91 -24.16 31.17
CA GLN A 737 -8.70 -25.35 31.48
C GLN A 737 -8.07 -26.61 30.86
N PHE A 738 -8.26 -27.76 31.52
CA PHE A 738 -7.88 -29.06 30.99
C PHE A 738 -9.10 -29.79 30.41
N PRO A 739 -8.93 -30.56 29.32
CA PRO A 739 -9.95 -31.51 28.87
C PRO A 739 -10.35 -32.47 29.99
N PRO A 740 -11.55 -33.06 29.94
CA PRO A 740 -11.97 -34.08 30.90
C PRO A 740 -10.90 -35.18 31.07
N ALA A 741 -10.65 -35.58 32.32
CA ALA A 741 -9.72 -36.65 32.61
C ALA A 741 -10.22 -37.97 32.00
N ASN A 742 -9.39 -38.60 31.18
CA ASN A 742 -9.74 -39.79 30.39
C ASN A 742 -8.87 -41.02 30.72
N SER A 743 -8.02 -40.93 31.75
CA SER A 743 -7.15 -42.02 32.20
C SER A 743 -7.03 -42.02 33.73
N ILE A 744 -6.59 -43.14 34.31
CA ILE A 744 -6.30 -43.23 35.75
C ILE A 744 -5.27 -42.17 36.16
N PHE A 745 -4.25 -41.96 35.33
CA PHE A 745 -3.20 -40.99 35.61
C PHE A 745 -3.72 -39.54 35.59
N THR A 746 -4.43 -39.13 34.54
CA THR A 746 -4.99 -37.78 34.45
C THR A 746 -6.07 -37.52 35.51
N THR A 747 -6.82 -38.55 35.88
CA THR A 747 -7.76 -38.49 37.02
C THR A 747 -7.02 -38.28 38.34
N ALA A 748 -5.94 -39.04 38.58
CA ALA A 748 -5.12 -38.89 39.79
C ALA A 748 -4.46 -37.51 39.87
N VAL A 749 -3.96 -36.97 38.75
CA VAL A 749 -3.40 -35.60 38.70
C VAL A 749 -4.45 -34.55 39.06
N HIS A 750 -5.67 -34.70 38.55
CA HIS A 750 -6.76 -33.79 38.86
C HIS A 750 -7.18 -33.88 40.35
N LEU A 751 -7.38 -35.10 40.86
CA LEU A 751 -7.77 -35.34 42.25
C LEU A 751 -6.69 -34.92 43.26
N ALA A 752 -5.40 -34.99 42.88
CA ALA A 752 -4.30 -34.51 43.70
C ALA A 752 -4.26 -32.97 43.81
N GLY A 753 -5.17 -32.24 43.15
CA GLY A 753 -5.24 -30.78 43.22
C GLY A 753 -4.14 -30.07 42.40
N VAL A 754 -3.34 -30.81 41.62
CA VAL A 754 -2.22 -30.24 40.85
C VAL A 754 -2.72 -29.24 39.79
N THR A 755 -3.93 -29.43 39.27
CA THR A 755 -4.54 -28.48 38.32
C THR A 755 -5.34 -27.37 39.00
N TYR A 756 -5.33 -27.27 40.34
CA TYR A 756 -6.24 -26.38 41.07
C TYR A 756 -6.04 -24.89 40.75
N PHE A 757 -4.81 -24.45 40.56
CA PHE A 757 -4.48 -23.05 40.33
C PHE A 757 -4.62 -22.62 38.86
N TRP A 758 -4.91 -23.55 37.94
CA TRP A 758 -5.00 -23.27 36.51
C TRP A 758 -6.33 -22.59 36.12
N ASP A 759 -7.39 -22.81 36.88
CA ASP A 759 -8.72 -22.18 36.73
C ASP A 759 -9.07 -21.32 37.97
N ILE A 760 -8.03 -20.76 38.62
CA ILE A 760 -8.17 -20.03 39.88
C ILE A 760 -9.05 -18.78 39.76
N ALA A 761 -9.11 -18.15 38.59
CA ALA A 761 -9.93 -16.96 38.37
C ALA A 761 -11.43 -17.25 38.49
N THR A 762 -11.88 -18.45 38.12
CA THR A 762 -13.27 -18.88 38.35
C THR A 762 -13.55 -19.19 39.81
N LYS A 763 -12.53 -19.64 40.56
CA LYS A 763 -12.64 -19.99 41.97
C LYS A 763 -12.60 -18.76 42.89
N MET A 764 -11.98 -17.68 42.43
CA MET A 764 -11.84 -16.42 43.16
C MET A 764 -12.36 -15.23 42.32
N PRO A 765 -13.63 -15.22 41.87
CA PRO A 765 -14.10 -14.28 40.84
C PRO A 765 -14.28 -12.84 41.33
N ASN A 766 -14.35 -12.63 42.65
CA ASN A 766 -14.54 -11.30 43.27
C ASN A 766 -13.27 -10.80 43.96
N GLU A 767 -12.15 -11.52 43.85
CA GLU A 767 -10.88 -11.10 44.44
C GLU A 767 -10.31 -9.90 43.67
N THR A 768 -9.72 -8.93 44.37
CA THR A 768 -9.10 -7.75 43.74
C THR A 768 -7.59 -7.70 43.94
N ASP A 769 -7.05 -8.68 44.66
CA ASP A 769 -5.62 -8.85 44.87
C ASP A 769 -5.22 -10.32 44.83
N MET A 770 -5.41 -10.94 43.66
CA MET A 770 -5.02 -12.31 43.43
C MET A 770 -3.50 -12.49 43.57
N PRO A 771 -3.05 -13.61 44.16
CA PRO A 771 -1.65 -13.74 44.53
C PRO A 771 -0.72 -13.93 43.32
N TRP A 772 -1.13 -14.78 42.37
CA TRP A 772 -0.40 -15.11 41.14
C TRP A 772 -1.30 -15.93 40.19
N GLY A 773 -0.88 -16.08 38.94
CA GLY A 773 -1.51 -16.98 37.97
C GLY A 773 -0.50 -17.57 36.99
N VAL A 774 -0.92 -18.61 36.26
CA VAL A 774 -0.05 -19.30 35.30
C VAL A 774 0.20 -18.44 34.07
N THR A 775 1.45 -18.39 33.60
CA THR A 775 1.83 -17.62 32.41
C THR A 775 1.24 -18.12 31.10
N ALA A 776 0.61 -19.31 31.10
CA ALA A 776 -0.17 -19.82 29.99
C ALA A 776 -1.37 -18.91 29.62
N ASN A 777 -1.82 -18.05 30.54
CA ASN A 777 -2.89 -17.07 30.33
C ASN A 777 -2.82 -15.92 31.36
N LEU A 778 -1.74 -15.13 31.31
CA LEU A 778 -1.49 -14.03 32.23
C LEU A 778 -1.47 -12.70 31.48
N ILE A 779 -2.30 -11.75 31.91
CA ILE A 779 -2.33 -10.39 31.37
C ILE A 779 -1.60 -9.46 32.34
N VAL A 780 -0.70 -8.62 31.83
CA VAL A 780 0.14 -7.75 32.66
C VAL A 780 0.19 -6.35 32.06
N ARG A 781 0.12 -5.34 32.93
CA ARG A 781 0.36 -3.95 32.53
C ARG A 781 1.85 -3.71 32.29
N ARG A 782 2.19 -3.09 31.17
CA ARG A 782 3.56 -2.69 30.86
C ARG A 782 3.85 -1.33 31.49
N ASN A 783 4.77 -1.30 32.45
CA ASN A 783 5.29 -0.10 33.10
C ASN A 783 6.83 -0.16 33.08
N ASP A 784 7.51 0.98 33.24
CA ASP A 784 8.98 1.02 33.40
C ASP A 784 9.39 0.66 34.84
N ASP A 785 9.05 -0.57 35.23
CA ASP A 785 9.18 -1.07 36.61
C ASP A 785 10.32 -2.07 36.79
N LYS A 786 10.99 -2.44 35.68
CA LYS A 786 12.13 -3.37 35.63
C LYS A 786 11.82 -4.76 36.19
N VAL A 787 10.53 -5.13 36.29
CA VAL A 787 10.12 -6.47 36.71
C VAL A 787 10.19 -7.42 35.52
N GLU A 788 11.17 -8.31 35.56
CA GLU A 788 11.39 -9.38 34.58
C GLU A 788 11.24 -10.75 35.23
N PHE A 789 10.89 -11.81 34.50
CA PHE A 789 10.92 -13.18 35.02
C PHE A 789 12.33 -13.59 35.45
N ASP A 790 12.47 -14.08 36.67
CA ASP A 790 13.78 -14.46 37.20
C ASP A 790 14.32 -15.72 36.51
N LEU A 791 15.59 -15.68 36.13
CA LEU A 791 16.28 -16.73 35.39
C LEU A 791 16.87 -17.81 36.31
N GLN A 792 16.85 -17.64 37.63
CA GLN A 792 17.31 -18.65 38.59
C GLN A 792 16.41 -19.89 38.64
N PHE A 793 15.13 -19.72 38.29
CA PHE A 793 14.17 -20.83 38.27
C PHE A 793 14.50 -21.80 37.14
N PRO A 794 14.19 -23.10 37.32
CA PRO A 794 14.36 -24.07 36.26
C PRO A 794 13.56 -23.67 35.01
N LYS A 795 14.06 -23.95 33.81
CA LYS A 795 13.41 -23.61 32.52
C LYS A 795 11.97 -24.14 32.32
N SER A 796 11.51 -25.02 33.22
CA SER A 796 10.16 -25.59 33.27
C SER A 796 9.66 -25.67 34.73
N GLY A 797 10.05 -24.70 35.56
CA GLY A 797 9.94 -24.74 37.01
C GLY A 797 8.66 -24.13 37.60
N GLY A 798 7.96 -23.25 36.88
CA GLY A 798 6.70 -22.63 37.34
C GLY A 798 6.86 -21.59 38.46
N GLY A 799 7.87 -21.71 39.32
CA GLY A 799 8.12 -20.76 40.40
C GLY A 799 8.37 -19.33 39.93
N GLU A 800 8.85 -19.15 38.70
CA GLU A 800 9.00 -17.83 38.07
C GLU A 800 7.68 -17.07 37.93
N ASP A 801 6.55 -17.76 37.75
CA ASP A 801 5.24 -17.15 37.58
C ASP A 801 4.80 -16.47 38.89
N ILE A 802 5.02 -17.18 40.02
CA ILE A 802 4.70 -16.69 41.37
C ILE A 802 5.58 -15.50 41.71
N ASP A 803 6.90 -15.65 41.52
CA ASP A 803 7.88 -14.59 41.79
C ASP A 803 7.60 -13.31 40.97
N PHE A 804 7.29 -13.48 39.68
CA PHE A 804 6.96 -12.37 38.79
C PHE A 804 5.70 -11.62 39.26
N CYS A 805 4.60 -12.33 39.52
CA CYS A 805 3.36 -11.73 40.02
C CYS A 805 3.58 -11.02 41.37
N ARG A 806 4.35 -11.64 42.28
CA ARG A 806 4.69 -11.08 43.59
C ARG A 806 5.42 -9.74 43.46
N ARG A 807 6.53 -9.72 42.71
CA ARG A 807 7.33 -8.50 42.50
C ARG A 807 6.55 -7.41 41.76
N LYS A 808 5.69 -7.80 40.82
CA LYS A 808 4.82 -6.85 40.11
C LYS A 808 3.78 -6.21 41.06
N ARG A 809 3.23 -6.98 42.01
CA ARG A 809 2.28 -6.49 43.03
C ARG A 809 2.93 -5.53 44.04
N ASP A 810 4.20 -5.73 44.38
CA ASP A 810 4.93 -4.88 45.34
C ASP A 810 5.19 -3.45 44.84
N LEU A 811 5.01 -3.19 43.55
CA LEU A 811 5.33 -1.90 42.95
C LEU A 811 4.09 -1.04 42.75
N TRP A 812 4.08 0.11 43.42
CA TRP A 812 3.05 1.13 43.31
C TRP A 812 3.44 2.22 42.31
N PHE A 813 2.51 2.59 41.44
CA PHE A 813 2.61 3.74 40.53
C PHE A 813 1.43 4.71 40.75
N PRO A 814 1.58 6.01 40.43
CA PRO A 814 0.47 6.94 40.47
C PRO A 814 -0.70 6.44 39.60
N GLY A 815 -1.86 6.18 40.22
CA GLY A 815 -3.07 5.68 39.54
C GLY A 815 -3.27 4.16 39.55
N THR A 816 -2.35 3.37 40.11
CA THR A 816 -2.56 1.94 40.40
C THR A 816 -2.92 1.76 41.88
N GLN A 817 -4.07 1.17 42.18
CA GLN A 817 -4.50 0.92 43.57
C GLN A 817 -4.77 -0.57 43.87
N LEU A 818 -4.67 -1.47 42.88
CA LEU A 818 -5.16 -2.85 43.00
C LEU A 818 -4.17 -3.86 42.39
N GLY A 819 -4.10 -5.07 42.95
CA GLY A 819 -3.19 -6.14 42.53
C GLY A 819 -3.62 -6.83 41.22
N PHE A 820 -3.42 -8.14 41.12
CA PHE A 820 -3.96 -8.90 39.99
C PHE A 820 -5.45 -9.17 40.20
N HIS A 821 -6.25 -9.01 39.14
CA HIS A 821 -7.68 -9.30 39.17
C HIS A 821 -8.01 -10.61 38.42
N PRO A 822 -9.06 -11.33 38.80
CA PRO A 822 -9.54 -12.50 38.08
C PRO A 822 -10.17 -12.09 36.73
N ALA A 823 -9.89 -12.85 35.69
CA ALA A 823 -10.53 -12.76 34.38
C ALA A 823 -11.12 -14.11 33.97
N PRO A 824 -12.21 -14.57 34.62
CA PRO A 824 -12.72 -15.94 34.47
C PRO A 824 -13.18 -16.27 33.04
N ASP A 825 -13.64 -15.27 32.29
CA ASP A 825 -14.09 -15.44 30.90
C ASP A 825 -12.94 -15.49 29.89
N VAL A 826 -11.74 -15.03 30.28
CA VAL A 826 -10.54 -15.12 29.44
C VAL A 826 -9.98 -16.54 29.58
N VAL A 827 -10.39 -17.43 28.68
CA VAL A 827 -10.14 -18.88 28.79
C VAL A 827 -9.28 -19.39 27.65
N VAL A 828 -8.28 -20.20 28.02
CA VAL A 828 -7.53 -21.08 27.11
C VAL A 828 -7.72 -22.53 27.54
N THR A 829 -7.54 -23.47 26.61
CA THR A 829 -7.54 -24.91 26.91
C THR A 829 -6.13 -25.46 26.75
N HIS A 830 -5.59 -26.07 27.81
CA HIS A 830 -4.31 -26.75 27.79
C HIS A 830 -4.52 -28.26 27.61
N PRO A 831 -3.91 -28.93 26.63
CA PRO A 831 -4.02 -30.37 26.44
C PRO A 831 -3.37 -31.15 27.59
N TRP A 832 -3.76 -32.40 27.81
CA TRP A 832 -3.04 -33.23 28.79
C TRP A 832 -1.58 -33.40 28.40
N TRP A 833 -0.72 -33.28 29.41
CA TRP A 833 0.72 -33.26 29.25
C TRP A 833 1.19 -34.63 28.77
N ASN A 834 2.14 -34.66 27.84
CA ASN A 834 2.59 -35.93 27.24
C ASN A 834 1.43 -36.75 26.68
N GLU A 835 0.41 -36.09 26.12
CA GLU A 835 -0.83 -36.71 25.61
C GLU A 835 -1.60 -37.52 26.68
N GLY A 836 -1.45 -37.15 27.96
CA GLY A 836 -2.02 -37.87 29.10
C GLY A 836 -1.24 -39.11 29.54
N LYS A 837 -0.10 -39.44 28.88
CA LYS A 837 0.76 -40.55 29.28
C LYS A 837 1.53 -40.20 30.56
N ARG A 838 1.62 -41.18 31.46
CA ARG A 838 2.29 -41.06 32.76
C ARG A 838 3.71 -40.49 32.64
N SER A 839 3.96 -39.35 33.29
CA SER A 839 5.28 -38.72 33.39
C SER A 839 5.36 -37.91 34.69
N TYR A 840 6.49 -38.02 35.39
CA TYR A 840 6.74 -37.29 36.64
C TYR A 840 7.73 -36.14 36.50
N HIS A 841 8.42 -36.07 35.36
CA HIS A 841 9.51 -35.11 35.17
C HIS A 841 9.03 -33.67 35.37
N ARG A 842 7.85 -33.33 34.85
CA ARG A 842 7.36 -31.95 34.92
C ARG A 842 6.90 -31.57 36.33
N PHE A 843 6.23 -32.47 37.06
CA PHE A 843 5.90 -32.25 38.48
C PHE A 843 7.15 -32.12 39.35
N TYR A 844 8.21 -32.89 39.04
CA TYR A 844 9.51 -32.74 39.70
C TYR A 844 10.14 -31.36 39.44
N MET A 845 10.08 -30.87 38.20
CA MET A 845 10.60 -29.54 37.86
C MET A 845 9.83 -28.43 38.55
N TRP A 846 8.50 -28.56 38.67
CA TRP A 846 7.67 -27.67 39.48
C TRP A 846 8.04 -27.65 40.95
N SER A 847 8.12 -28.83 41.57
CA SER A 847 8.56 -28.95 42.96
C SER A 847 9.93 -28.30 43.20
N LYS A 848 10.85 -28.38 42.23
CA LYS A 848 12.15 -27.70 42.28
C LYS A 848 12.01 -26.17 42.20
N GLY A 849 11.12 -25.66 41.35
CA GLY A 849 10.81 -24.22 41.24
C GLY A 849 10.18 -23.68 42.52
N ASP A 850 9.15 -24.37 43.02
CA ASP A 850 8.45 -24.04 44.26
C ASP A 850 9.39 -24.06 45.47
N GLY A 851 10.27 -25.06 45.55
CA GLY A 851 11.31 -25.12 46.58
C GLY A 851 12.32 -23.96 46.52
N GLY A 852 12.48 -23.32 45.35
CA GLY A 852 13.24 -22.09 45.20
C GLY A 852 12.55 -20.88 45.84
N LEU A 853 11.22 -20.78 45.73
CA LEU A 853 10.43 -19.69 46.32
C LEU A 853 10.53 -19.66 47.84
N VAL A 854 10.55 -20.84 48.49
CA VAL A 854 10.72 -20.94 49.95
C VAL A 854 12.02 -20.27 50.42
N ARG A 855 13.07 -20.32 49.60
CA ARG A 855 14.36 -19.68 49.92
C ARG A 855 14.35 -18.18 49.65
N LEU A 856 13.61 -17.74 48.64
CA LEU A 856 13.51 -16.33 48.26
C LEU A 856 12.57 -15.55 49.18
N TYR A 857 11.50 -16.20 49.63
CA TYR A 857 10.43 -15.61 50.43
C TYR A 857 10.18 -16.46 51.69
N PRO A 858 11.17 -16.59 52.60
CA PRO A 858 11.02 -17.40 53.82
C PRO A 858 9.87 -16.92 54.70
N ASP A 859 9.60 -15.61 54.72
CA ASP A 859 8.52 -14.99 55.50
C ASP A 859 7.12 -15.36 55.01
N LEU A 860 7.00 -15.87 53.78
CA LEU A 860 5.74 -16.32 53.18
C LEU A 860 5.61 -17.85 53.17
N THR A 861 6.55 -18.55 53.82
CA THR A 861 6.54 -20.01 53.88
C THR A 861 5.79 -20.48 55.12
N TYR A 862 4.79 -21.33 54.92
CA TYR A 862 4.20 -22.12 56.01
C TYR A 862 5.01 -23.40 56.19
N ILE A 863 5.67 -23.55 57.34
CA ILE A 863 6.31 -24.81 57.74
C ILE A 863 5.30 -25.58 58.56
N ASP A 864 4.78 -26.68 58.01
CA ASP A 864 4.02 -27.64 58.79
C ASP A 864 4.98 -28.35 59.76
N HIS A 865 4.74 -28.20 61.06
CA HIS A 865 5.54 -28.86 62.10
C HIS A 865 5.08 -30.31 62.34
N ALA A 866 4.02 -30.76 61.66
CA ALA A 866 3.65 -32.16 61.65
C ALA A 866 4.66 -32.98 60.83
N PRO A 867 5.04 -34.20 61.26
CA PRO A 867 5.93 -35.04 60.49
C PRO A 867 5.29 -35.36 59.13
N ASN A 868 6.02 -35.10 58.04
CA ASN A 868 5.58 -35.57 56.72
C ASN A 868 5.54 -37.10 56.69
N SER A 869 4.92 -37.73 55.68
CA SER A 869 4.78 -39.19 55.66
C SER A 869 6.11 -39.96 55.78
N GLY A 870 7.22 -39.41 55.27
CA GLY A 870 8.55 -40.01 55.41
C GLY A 870 9.12 -39.84 56.82
N GLU A 871 8.96 -38.66 57.42
CA GLU A 871 9.33 -38.41 58.82
C GLU A 871 8.47 -39.21 59.78
N LEU A 872 7.16 -39.34 59.51
CA LEU A 872 6.24 -40.17 60.27
C LEU A 872 6.60 -41.65 60.17
N LEU A 873 6.99 -42.11 58.97
CA LEU A 873 7.50 -43.47 58.76
C LEU A 873 8.81 -43.67 59.51
N LEU A 874 9.75 -42.73 59.42
CA LEU A 874 11.02 -42.79 60.13
C LEU A 874 10.81 -42.79 61.65
N ILE A 875 9.96 -41.90 62.16
CA ILE A 875 9.55 -41.84 63.57
C ILE A 875 8.90 -43.16 63.96
N SER A 876 8.02 -43.73 63.13
CA SER A 876 7.39 -45.03 63.39
C SER A 876 8.43 -46.15 63.44
N CYS A 877 9.37 -46.20 62.49
CA CYS A 877 10.47 -47.17 62.48
C CYS A 877 11.40 -47.00 63.68
N VAL A 878 11.69 -45.76 64.11
CA VAL A 878 12.51 -45.46 65.29
C VAL A 878 11.76 -45.86 66.57
N LEU A 879 10.46 -45.56 66.66
CA LEU A 879 9.61 -45.97 67.76
C LEU A 879 9.46 -47.49 67.84
N GLU A 880 9.41 -48.20 66.71
CA GLU A 880 9.47 -49.66 66.66
C GLU A 880 10.84 -50.16 67.13
N CYS A 881 11.94 -49.62 66.60
CA CYS A 881 13.31 -50.02 66.97
C CYS A 881 13.66 -49.75 68.45
N ILE A 882 13.08 -48.72 69.07
CA ILE A 882 13.23 -48.42 70.51
C ILE A 882 12.22 -49.23 71.34
N GLY A 883 10.99 -49.37 70.84
CA GLY A 883 9.91 -50.08 71.50
C GLY A 883 10.20 -51.58 71.64
N VAL A 884 10.72 -52.23 70.58
CA VAL A 884 11.02 -53.67 70.57
C VAL A 884 11.98 -54.10 71.69
N PRO A 885 13.14 -53.46 71.93
CA PRO A 885 14.01 -53.81 73.07
C PRO A 885 13.39 -53.48 74.44
N PHE A 886 12.63 -52.39 74.57
CA PHE A 886 11.92 -52.07 75.82
C PHE A 886 10.80 -53.10 76.13
N PHE A 887 10.13 -53.61 75.10
CA PHE A 887 9.12 -54.68 75.20
C PHE A 887 9.72 -56.04 75.54
N LEU A 888 10.87 -56.38 74.95
CA LEU A 888 11.61 -57.61 75.25
C LEU A 888 12.15 -57.64 76.69
N LEU A 889 12.45 -56.47 77.28
CA LEU A 889 12.97 -56.34 78.64
C LEU A 889 11.88 -56.30 79.73
N THR A 890 10.65 -55.86 79.42
CA THR A 890 9.62 -55.61 80.44
C THR A 890 8.49 -56.64 80.49
N GLY A 891 8.35 -57.51 79.47
CA GLY A 891 7.43 -58.67 79.53
C GLY A 891 5.94 -58.34 79.70
N VAL A 892 5.50 -57.12 79.37
CA VAL A 892 4.10 -56.71 79.53
C VAL A 892 3.29 -57.00 78.25
N ALA A 893 2.22 -57.78 78.40
CA ALA A 893 1.37 -58.27 77.32
C ALA A 893 0.56 -57.16 76.60
N PHE A 894 0.68 -57.14 75.28
CA PHE A 894 0.11 -56.19 74.32
C PHE A 894 -1.40 -56.44 74.02
N ARG A 895 -2.28 -56.44 75.03
CA ARG A 895 -3.75 -56.58 74.81
C ARG A 895 -4.56 -55.27 74.87
N PRO A 896 -4.21 -54.26 75.70
CA PRO A 896 -4.98 -53.02 75.74
C PRO A 896 -4.69 -52.06 74.56
N PHE A 897 -3.44 -52.01 74.08
CA PHE A 897 -3.02 -51.05 73.05
C PHE A 897 -3.55 -51.39 71.64
N LEU A 898 -3.58 -52.68 71.26
CA LEU A 898 -4.21 -53.12 70.00
C LEU A 898 -5.73 -52.83 69.96
N ARG A 899 -6.41 -52.85 71.12
CA ARG A 899 -7.84 -52.49 71.21
C ARG A 899 -8.08 -50.99 71.06
N PHE A 900 -7.08 -50.16 71.32
CA PHE A 900 -7.15 -48.72 71.11
C PHE A 900 -6.92 -48.37 69.63
N ILE A 901 -5.92 -49.00 69.00
CA ILE A 901 -5.64 -48.82 67.56
C ILE A 901 -6.77 -49.39 66.69
N SER A 902 -7.45 -50.47 67.09
CA SER A 902 -8.59 -50.99 66.31
C SER A 902 -9.88 -50.15 66.42
N ARG A 903 -9.87 -49.07 67.22
CA ARG A 903 -11.02 -48.15 67.42
C ARG A 903 -10.78 -46.76 66.83
N LEU A 904 -9.53 -46.45 66.46
CA LEU A 904 -9.15 -45.31 65.62
C LEU A 904 -9.17 -45.77 64.16
#